data_AF-A0A2S7WAH9-F1
#
_entry.id   AF-A0A2S7WAH9-F1
#
_cell.length_a   1.000
_cell.length_b   1.000
_cell.length_c   1.000
_cell.angle_alpha   90.00
_cell.angle_beta   90.00
_cell.angle_gamma   90.00
#
_symmetry.space_group_name_H-M   'P 1'
#
loop_
_entity.id
_entity.type
_entity.pdbx_description
1 polymer ?
#
loop_
_entity_poly.entity_id
_entity_poly.type
_entity_poly.pdbx_seq_one_letter_code
_entity_poly.pdbx_strand_id
1 'polypeptide(L)'
;MFSQNETKNWYFGNKAAIKFENGRVINLDDSEMDAPANSTSISDEEGNLLFYSDGATVWNRNHEIMENGSGLFGENTLLQSTIIIPKPRDKNSYYLIYARQVVSQNLQQAIGIYYAEINFSTTFPLGRVTEKNISLSYNSPSEKITAVHHKDGERFWLVTVEGLDNDISKSKKIFKVFQIDTNGLNRVPKETPVSFEIENLGTMKLSPSGKKLLITSNTENNSLRYLHEYNFDTETGNLTFVTHFPLENTFAVWPSKGIEFSPNEKFIYISYSNGARNGIIQYQLEDIEDFDEARSFLYSSNAIKINGLQIGNDQKIYVALDDEADGHDYLGVIENPNEKGFLANYKHNAIRLSPNTSKRGLPNFIQSYFASKIITENVCYIDEFSFYAESFAPISGISWDFGDGNTSTEINTKHTYNSPGTYIVTAILSVANKNITVTKLVRAFELPIILPNQELVECDEDLDGLTTFNLENIRDKILRRGATENIDYYLSLNDISTDTKIPNPENFQNTISNQQIFIKATNENGCFEIGSFTIRTRFVQLGNIPTIFVCENSDGISGNAKGQFNILNLESHIRSQLTIPANSRLSFYPTFENAQTSTNNYTGLFSETSKTIYLKIVEADQSCGGIKAFQIVVNSEPIINLQEEYTICFDPSLKPPIVLFGDISNERFEWRNSNGVIIRSTRNFVLSAVGEFSLTVYKTENNLECSNTKTFRVVNPNPPEFSEILVNTEDETNNIIDVLINGNSNYEFSLDNINFSGNGNSYTFSNVAAGLQTIFVRDVNSCEQQIQRTVSVIGYNKYFTPNGDGINDFWNIKGLDSNSFKSINVSIFDRYGKVIHSITDFTSLGWDGSFNGKNLPENNYWFKSEIIDKNDNLIKKSGNFSLIRN
;
A
#
# COMPACT_ATOMS: atom_id res chain seq x y z
N MET A 1 42.48 -31.47 -5.56
CA MET A 1 41.45 -30.44 -5.33
C MET A 1 40.51 -31.04 -4.29
N PHE A 2 40.69 -30.71 -3.01
CA PHE A 2 40.06 -31.46 -1.92
C PHE A 2 39.18 -30.53 -1.09
N SER A 3 37.95 -30.17 -1.46
CA SER A 3 37.10 -29.39 -0.52
C SER A 3 36.93 -30.16 0.82
N GLN A 4 36.27 -29.62 1.86
CA GLN A 4 35.61 -30.49 2.83
C GLN A 4 34.50 -31.23 2.08
N ASN A 5 34.93 -32.27 1.41
CA ASN A 5 34.32 -32.86 0.24
C ASN A 5 33.33 -33.94 0.64
N GLU A 6 33.36 -34.37 1.90
CA GLU A 6 32.48 -35.38 2.46
C GLU A 6 30.99 -35.01 2.31
N THR A 7 30.68 -33.71 2.25
CA THR A 7 29.32 -33.17 2.06
C THR A 7 29.04 -32.70 0.62
N LYS A 8 29.93 -33.01 -0.34
CA LYS A 8 29.86 -32.50 -1.73
C LYS A 8 28.64 -33.02 -2.50
N ASN A 9 28.17 -34.23 -2.21
CA ASN A 9 27.04 -34.85 -2.90
C ASN A 9 25.88 -35.06 -1.92
N TRP A 10 24.72 -34.52 -2.26
CA TRP A 10 23.50 -34.57 -1.46
C TRP A 10 22.48 -35.42 -2.20
N TYR A 11 21.92 -36.42 -1.52
CA TYR A 11 20.84 -37.27 -2.02
C TYR A 11 19.69 -37.17 -1.04
N PHE A 12 18.49 -36.81 -1.49
CA PHE A 12 17.33 -36.56 -0.63
C PHE A 12 16.01 -36.62 -1.41
N GLY A 13 14.88 -36.48 -0.70
CA GLY A 13 13.55 -36.34 -1.32
C GLY A 13 13.17 -37.53 -2.19
N ASN A 14 12.43 -37.26 -3.27
CA ASN A 14 12.07 -38.27 -4.27
C ASN A 14 13.02 -38.17 -5.45
N LYS A 15 14.02 -39.06 -5.45
CA LYS A 15 15.08 -39.18 -6.46
C LYS A 15 15.85 -37.88 -6.71
N ALA A 16 15.80 -36.91 -5.78
CA ALA A 16 16.53 -35.67 -5.92
C ALA A 16 17.98 -35.85 -5.47
N ALA A 17 18.89 -35.23 -6.20
CA ALA A 17 20.27 -35.13 -5.79
C ALA A 17 20.91 -33.84 -6.32
N ILE A 18 21.83 -33.28 -5.52
CA ILE A 18 22.62 -32.11 -5.93
C ILE A 18 24.09 -32.34 -5.61
N LYS A 19 24.96 -31.70 -6.38
CA LYS A 19 26.41 -31.73 -6.21
C LYS A 19 26.96 -30.31 -6.19
N PHE A 20 27.85 -30.05 -5.25
CA PHE A 20 28.57 -28.79 -5.16
C PHE A 20 29.90 -28.88 -5.92
N GLU A 21 30.11 -28.03 -6.91
CA GLU A 21 31.32 -28.07 -7.75
C GLU A 21 31.72 -26.66 -8.22
N ASN A 22 32.97 -26.27 -7.96
CA ASN A 22 33.53 -24.97 -8.35
C ASN A 22 32.66 -23.77 -7.95
N GLY A 23 32.11 -23.79 -6.73
CA GLY A 23 31.22 -22.74 -6.22
C GLY A 23 29.83 -22.70 -6.86
N ARG A 24 29.41 -23.77 -7.55
CA ARG A 24 28.08 -23.92 -8.15
C ARG A 24 27.39 -25.17 -7.64
N VAL A 25 26.06 -25.19 -7.71
CA VAL A 25 25.23 -26.36 -7.45
C VAL A 25 24.78 -26.95 -8.78
N ILE A 26 24.96 -28.26 -8.93
CA ILE A 26 24.58 -29.04 -10.10
C ILE A 26 23.49 -30.03 -9.66
N ASN A 27 22.37 -30.08 -10.37
CA ASN A 27 21.34 -31.11 -10.18
C ASN A 27 21.82 -32.45 -10.75
N LEU A 28 21.58 -33.54 -10.04
CA LEU A 28 21.86 -34.91 -10.45
C LEU A 28 20.54 -35.69 -10.55
N ASP A 29 20.43 -36.55 -11.57
CA ASP A 29 19.21 -37.32 -11.86
C ASP A 29 19.43 -38.84 -11.67
N ASP A 30 20.37 -39.21 -10.81
CA ASP A 30 20.86 -40.58 -10.60
C ASP A 30 20.43 -41.21 -9.27
N SER A 31 19.75 -40.47 -8.40
CA SER A 31 19.29 -40.96 -7.10
C SER A 31 18.20 -42.03 -7.22
N GLU A 32 18.40 -43.15 -6.55
CA GLU A 32 17.38 -44.21 -6.40
C GLU A 32 16.59 -44.16 -5.08
N MET A 33 16.81 -43.14 -4.26
CA MET A 33 16.11 -42.97 -2.98
C MET A 33 14.77 -42.25 -3.17
N ASP A 34 13.74 -42.74 -2.48
CA ASP A 34 12.52 -41.98 -2.20
C ASP A 34 12.35 -41.85 -0.68
N ALA A 35 12.85 -40.74 -0.15
CA ALA A 35 12.86 -40.42 1.27
C ALA A 35 11.86 -39.28 1.57
N PRO A 36 10.73 -39.57 2.25
CA PRO A 36 9.76 -38.54 2.60
C PRO A 36 10.27 -37.43 3.52
N ALA A 37 11.34 -37.69 4.28
CA ALA A 37 11.89 -36.74 5.23
C ALA A 37 13.40 -36.95 5.46
N ASN A 38 13.81 -38.07 6.03
CA ASN A 38 15.19 -38.26 6.47
C ASN A 38 16.10 -38.81 5.36
N SER A 39 17.30 -38.26 5.27
CA SER A 39 18.34 -38.73 4.36
C SER A 39 19.73 -38.41 4.92
N THR A 40 20.75 -39.12 4.43
CA THR A 40 22.16 -38.82 4.67
C THR A 40 22.98 -39.33 3.49
N SER A 41 24.09 -38.66 3.21
CA SER A 41 25.04 -39.07 2.18
C SER A 41 26.45 -38.80 2.68
N ILE A 42 27.44 -39.48 2.11
CA ILE A 42 28.83 -39.18 2.38
C ILE A 42 29.69 -39.39 1.14
N SER A 43 30.68 -38.53 0.97
CA SER A 43 31.70 -38.60 -0.08
C SER A 43 33.08 -38.86 0.53
N ASP A 44 34.04 -39.26 -0.28
CA ASP A 44 35.45 -39.34 0.13
C ASP A 44 36.09 -37.95 0.25
N GLU A 45 37.36 -37.92 0.68
CA GLU A 45 38.15 -36.70 0.82
C GLU A 45 38.27 -35.97 -0.55
N GLU A 46 38.23 -36.70 -1.68
CA GLU A 46 38.24 -36.17 -3.04
C GLU A 46 36.87 -35.63 -3.52
N GLY A 47 35.78 -35.95 -2.82
CA GLY A 47 34.42 -35.49 -3.12
C GLY A 47 33.66 -36.42 -4.05
N ASN A 48 34.12 -37.65 -4.23
CA ASN A 48 33.37 -38.69 -4.92
C ASN A 48 32.38 -39.32 -3.94
N LEU A 49 31.15 -39.52 -4.38
CA LEU A 49 30.14 -40.22 -3.58
C LEU A 49 30.66 -41.59 -3.14
N LEU A 50 30.49 -41.92 -1.86
CA LEU A 50 30.72 -43.26 -1.34
C LEU A 50 29.42 -44.05 -1.29
N PHE A 51 28.44 -43.52 -0.55
CA PHE A 51 27.11 -44.09 -0.38
C PHE A 51 26.13 -43.07 0.24
N TYR A 52 24.84 -43.40 0.19
CA TYR A 52 23.76 -42.64 0.82
C TYR A 52 22.69 -43.57 1.38
N SER A 53 21.85 -43.06 2.28
CA SER A 53 20.86 -43.86 3.00
C SER A 53 19.68 -43.01 3.49
N ASP A 54 18.50 -43.64 3.57
CA ASP A 54 17.30 -43.10 4.22
C ASP A 54 17.09 -43.70 5.63
N GLY A 55 18.05 -44.51 6.11
CA GLY A 55 17.98 -45.29 7.35
C GLY A 55 17.39 -46.69 7.21
N ALA A 56 16.63 -46.97 6.15
CA ALA A 56 16.04 -48.29 5.85
C ALA A 56 16.84 -49.06 4.79
N THR A 57 17.41 -48.33 3.83
CA THR A 57 18.22 -48.85 2.73
C THR A 57 19.52 -48.06 2.59
N VAL A 58 20.58 -48.74 2.16
CA VAL A 58 21.89 -48.15 1.83
C VAL A 58 22.16 -48.35 0.36
N TRP A 59 22.41 -47.27 -0.37
CA TRP A 59 22.79 -47.29 -1.79
C TRP A 59 24.25 -46.92 -1.95
N ASN A 60 24.96 -47.65 -2.80
CA ASN A 60 26.36 -47.39 -3.10
C ASN A 60 26.53 -46.24 -4.11
N ARG A 61 27.78 -45.92 -4.45
CA ARG A 61 28.12 -44.88 -5.44
C ARG A 61 27.63 -45.13 -6.88
N ASN A 62 27.21 -46.34 -7.21
CA ASN A 62 26.58 -46.68 -8.48
C ASN A 62 25.05 -46.62 -8.40
N HIS A 63 24.50 -46.12 -7.29
CA HIS A 63 23.06 -46.02 -7.01
C HIS A 63 22.35 -47.37 -6.90
N GLU A 64 23.11 -48.45 -6.70
CA GLU A 64 22.59 -49.79 -6.45
C GLU A 64 22.45 -50.02 -4.94
N ILE A 65 21.50 -50.84 -4.51
CA ILE A 65 21.42 -51.27 -3.10
C ILE A 65 22.75 -51.96 -2.74
N MET A 66 23.44 -51.42 -1.74
CA MET A 66 24.71 -51.93 -1.25
C MET A 66 24.56 -53.39 -0.80
N GLU A 67 25.63 -54.20 -0.88
CA GLU A 67 25.58 -55.57 -0.38
C GLU A 67 25.15 -55.60 1.10
N ASN A 68 24.09 -56.37 1.40
CA ASN A 68 23.42 -56.42 2.71
C ASN A 68 22.80 -55.08 3.18
N GLY A 69 22.62 -54.13 2.27
CA GLY A 69 22.16 -52.76 2.51
C GLY A 69 20.65 -52.57 2.66
N SER A 70 19.84 -53.62 2.57
CA SER A 70 18.39 -53.55 2.78
C SER A 70 17.97 -54.14 4.13
N GLY A 71 16.75 -53.82 4.58
CA GLY A 71 16.17 -54.37 5.81
C GLY A 71 16.79 -53.81 7.09
N LEU A 72 17.28 -52.57 7.02
CA LEU A 72 17.63 -51.81 8.23
C LEU A 72 16.34 -51.36 8.91
N PHE A 73 16.39 -51.18 10.22
CA PHE A 73 15.23 -50.85 11.04
C PHE A 73 14.86 -49.36 11.06
N GLY A 74 15.66 -48.51 10.42
CA GLY A 74 15.42 -47.08 10.37
C GLY A 74 14.11 -46.72 9.67
N GLU A 75 13.53 -45.60 10.07
CA GLU A 75 12.29 -45.08 9.50
C GLU A 75 12.57 -43.81 8.69
N ASN A 76 12.26 -43.86 7.40
CA ASN A 76 12.50 -42.77 6.45
C ASN A 76 11.46 -41.62 6.52
N THR A 77 10.42 -41.79 7.35
CA THR A 77 9.39 -40.77 7.58
C THR A 77 9.72 -39.78 8.71
N LEU A 78 10.70 -40.09 9.55
CA LEU A 78 11.20 -39.21 10.62
C LEU A 78 12.06 -38.09 10.01
N LEU A 79 12.20 -36.90 10.61
CA LEU A 79 12.89 -35.76 9.98
C LEU A 79 14.43 -35.80 10.00
N GLN A 80 15.05 -35.99 11.17
CA GLN A 80 16.51 -35.94 11.34
C GLN A 80 16.99 -37.21 12.08
N SER A 81 16.63 -38.36 11.54
CA SER A 81 16.75 -39.66 12.22
C SER A 81 17.90 -40.53 11.75
N THR A 82 18.69 -40.14 10.75
CA THR A 82 19.88 -40.88 10.31
C THR A 82 21.09 -39.97 10.12
N ILE A 83 22.29 -40.54 10.29
CA ILE A 83 23.56 -39.85 10.04
C ILE A 83 24.67 -40.87 9.76
N ILE A 84 25.60 -40.53 8.88
CA ILE A 84 26.82 -41.30 8.62
C ILE A 84 27.98 -40.70 9.40
N ILE A 85 28.74 -41.53 10.11
CA ILE A 85 29.93 -41.14 10.86
C ILE A 85 31.12 -42.03 10.49
N PRO A 86 32.25 -41.49 9.99
CA PRO A 86 33.45 -42.28 9.73
C PRO A 86 34.04 -42.88 11.01
N LYS A 87 34.66 -44.05 10.91
CA LYS A 87 35.44 -44.63 12.01
C LYS A 87 36.81 -43.95 12.09
N PRO A 88 37.20 -43.33 13.21
CA PRO A 88 38.48 -42.65 13.36
C PRO A 88 39.68 -43.54 13.01
N ARG A 89 40.60 -43.00 12.19
CA ARG A 89 41.80 -43.66 11.64
C ARG A 89 41.56 -44.91 10.79
N ASP A 90 40.32 -45.18 10.39
CA ASP A 90 39.98 -46.20 9.40
C ASP A 90 39.23 -45.53 8.24
N LYS A 91 39.94 -45.30 7.13
CA LYS A 91 39.39 -44.63 5.94
C LYS A 91 38.31 -45.44 5.23
N ASN A 92 38.11 -46.70 5.60
CA ASN A 92 37.25 -47.63 4.90
C ASN A 92 36.00 -48.02 5.68
N SER A 93 35.86 -47.59 6.93
CA SER A 93 34.76 -48.04 7.80
C SER A 93 33.91 -46.86 8.28
N TYR A 94 32.60 -47.05 8.28
CA TYR A 94 31.61 -46.04 8.62
C TYR A 94 30.51 -46.63 9.50
N TYR A 95 29.98 -45.81 10.40
CA TYR A 95 28.78 -46.07 11.16
C TYR A 95 27.61 -45.36 10.50
N LEU A 96 26.53 -46.07 10.20
CA LEU A 96 25.25 -45.49 9.84
C LEU A 96 24.33 -45.61 11.05
N ILE A 97 23.97 -44.48 11.66
CA ILE A 97 23.07 -44.41 12.83
C ILE A 97 21.66 -44.13 12.34
N TYR A 98 20.64 -44.79 12.91
CA TYR A 98 19.23 -44.57 12.55
C TYR A 98 18.26 -44.82 13.71
N ALA A 99 17.13 -44.11 13.72
CA ALA A 99 16.08 -44.28 14.72
C ALA A 99 14.88 -45.10 14.22
N ARG A 100 14.22 -45.76 15.17
CA ARG A 100 12.94 -46.46 15.00
C ARG A 100 11.97 -46.08 16.11
N GLN A 101 10.77 -45.65 15.77
CA GLN A 101 9.65 -45.33 16.67
C GLN A 101 8.50 -46.37 16.62
N VAL A 102 8.48 -47.28 15.64
CA VAL A 102 7.45 -48.32 15.53
C VAL A 102 7.53 -49.31 16.69
N VAL A 103 6.44 -49.37 17.48
CA VAL A 103 6.27 -50.37 18.54
C VAL A 103 5.99 -51.73 17.93
N SER A 104 6.92 -52.68 18.12
CA SER A 104 6.82 -54.06 17.63
C SER A 104 6.65 -55.05 18.78
N GLN A 105 5.86 -56.11 18.56
CA GLN A 105 5.81 -57.26 19.48
C GLN A 105 7.08 -58.12 19.42
N ASN A 106 7.89 -57.98 18.36
CA ASN A 106 9.21 -58.60 18.28
C ASN A 106 10.23 -57.73 19.02
N LEU A 107 10.74 -58.22 20.16
CA LEU A 107 11.74 -57.52 20.99
C LEU A 107 13.06 -57.23 20.22
N GLN A 108 13.37 -57.97 19.16
CA GLN A 108 14.53 -57.69 18.31
C GLN A 108 14.29 -56.53 17.34
N GLN A 109 13.05 -56.07 17.16
CA GLN A 109 12.65 -54.91 16.34
C GLN A 109 12.04 -53.82 17.22
N ALA A 110 12.52 -53.73 18.46
CA ALA A 110 12.02 -52.78 19.45
C ALA A 110 12.24 -51.33 19.00
N ILE A 111 11.55 -50.43 19.66
CA ILE A 111 11.82 -49.01 19.55
C ILE A 111 13.25 -48.69 19.99
N GLY A 112 13.92 -47.72 19.36
CA GLY A 112 15.28 -47.35 19.76
C GLY A 112 16.14 -46.65 18.71
N ILE A 113 17.39 -46.40 19.11
CA ILE A 113 18.47 -45.96 18.21
C ILE A 113 19.31 -47.19 17.86
N TYR A 114 19.59 -47.35 16.57
CA TYR A 114 20.34 -48.46 16.00
C TYR A 114 21.53 -47.96 15.19
N TYR A 115 22.50 -48.84 14.95
CA TYR A 115 23.54 -48.61 13.97
C TYR A 115 23.78 -49.81 13.05
N ALA A 116 24.37 -49.51 11.90
CA ALA A 116 25.00 -50.46 11.00
C ALA A 116 26.48 -50.09 10.79
N GLU A 117 27.34 -51.09 10.61
CA GLU A 117 28.71 -50.89 10.17
C GLU A 117 28.81 -51.13 8.67
N ILE A 118 29.49 -50.21 7.98
CA ILE A 118 29.72 -50.25 6.54
C ILE A 118 31.22 -50.30 6.33
N ASN A 119 31.69 -51.23 5.51
CA ASN A 119 33.10 -51.39 5.20
C ASN A 119 33.36 -51.41 3.69
N PHE A 120 34.41 -50.69 3.27
CA PHE A 120 34.98 -50.72 1.93
C PHE A 120 36.27 -51.52 1.94
N SER A 121 36.48 -52.38 0.95
CA SER A 121 37.72 -53.14 0.82
C SER A 121 37.97 -53.50 -0.64
N THR A 122 39.11 -54.12 -0.93
CA THR A 122 39.37 -54.68 -2.26
C THR A 122 38.35 -55.76 -2.65
N THR A 123 37.77 -56.47 -1.67
CA THR A 123 36.69 -57.45 -1.87
C THR A 123 35.33 -56.77 -2.05
N PHE A 124 35.10 -55.64 -1.38
CA PHE A 124 33.84 -54.87 -1.41
C PHE A 124 34.09 -53.42 -1.88
N PRO A 125 34.46 -53.20 -3.16
CA PRO A 125 34.85 -51.87 -3.65
C PRO A 125 33.68 -50.88 -3.68
N LEU A 126 32.44 -51.37 -3.74
CA LEU A 126 31.21 -50.58 -3.64
C LEU A 126 30.64 -50.53 -2.22
N GLY A 127 31.38 -51.04 -1.23
CA GLY A 127 30.96 -51.11 0.16
C GLY A 127 30.05 -52.30 0.45
N ARG A 128 30.03 -52.72 1.72
CA ARG A 128 29.14 -53.75 2.26
C ARG A 128 28.70 -53.36 3.66
N VAL A 129 27.43 -53.61 3.98
CA VAL A 129 26.94 -53.56 5.36
C VAL A 129 27.38 -54.85 6.08
N THR A 130 28.34 -54.72 7.00
CA THR A 130 28.94 -55.86 7.72
C THR A 130 28.12 -56.26 8.94
N GLU A 131 27.62 -55.27 9.68
CA GLU A 131 26.69 -55.43 10.79
C GLU A 131 25.51 -54.48 10.58
N LYS A 132 24.31 -54.88 10.97
CA LYS A 132 23.12 -54.01 10.92
C LYS A 132 22.19 -54.29 12.08
N ASN A 133 21.37 -53.29 12.39
CA ASN A 133 20.35 -53.33 13.43
C ASN A 133 20.92 -53.62 14.82
N ILE A 134 22.13 -53.12 15.10
CA ILE A 134 22.70 -53.20 16.44
C ILE A 134 22.15 -52.06 17.28
N SER A 135 21.48 -52.38 18.40
CA SER A 135 20.87 -51.38 19.27
C SER A 135 21.93 -50.61 20.07
N LEU A 136 21.80 -49.28 20.11
CA LEU A 136 22.49 -48.38 21.04
C LEU A 136 21.65 -48.07 22.26
N SER A 137 20.33 -48.02 22.09
CA SER A 137 19.37 -47.70 23.14
C SER A 137 17.99 -48.23 22.79
N TYR A 138 17.25 -48.67 23.81
CA TYR A 138 15.86 -49.12 23.71
C TYR A 138 14.85 -48.08 24.25
N ASN A 139 15.32 -46.86 24.54
CA ASN A 139 14.42 -45.77 24.91
C ASN A 139 13.75 -45.22 23.65
N SER A 140 12.58 -44.61 23.82
CA SER A 140 11.85 -43.97 22.72
C SER A 140 12.73 -42.89 22.08
N PRO A 141 13.18 -43.03 20.83
CA PRO A 141 14.02 -42.02 20.21
C PRO A 141 13.17 -40.82 19.82
N SER A 142 13.75 -39.63 19.88
CA SER A 142 13.26 -38.49 19.11
C SER A 142 13.83 -38.54 17.68
N GLU A 143 13.31 -37.70 16.80
CA GLU A 143 13.85 -37.52 15.45
C GLU A 143 15.12 -36.66 15.43
N LYS A 144 15.85 -36.50 16.55
CA LYS A 144 16.94 -35.53 16.72
C LYS A 144 18.28 -36.24 16.89
N ILE A 145 18.95 -36.51 15.78
CA ILE A 145 20.31 -37.07 15.75
C ILE A 145 21.26 -36.07 15.09
N THR A 146 22.38 -35.77 15.74
CA THR A 146 23.43 -34.91 15.18
C THR A 146 24.81 -35.38 15.62
N ALA A 147 25.86 -34.89 14.97
CA ALA A 147 27.23 -35.19 15.34
C ALA A 147 28.20 -34.05 15.03
N VAL A 148 29.31 -34.02 15.76
CA VAL A 148 30.44 -33.10 15.56
C VAL A 148 31.76 -33.81 15.84
N HIS A 149 32.85 -33.28 15.30
CA HIS A 149 34.19 -33.69 15.73
C HIS A 149 34.42 -33.37 17.21
N HIS A 150 35.17 -34.23 17.87
CA HIS A 150 35.87 -33.91 19.10
C HIS A 150 36.89 -32.78 18.83
N LYS A 151 37.28 -32.04 19.87
CA LYS A 151 38.27 -30.94 19.79
C LYS A 151 39.62 -31.32 19.14
N ASP A 152 39.94 -32.61 19.06
CA ASP A 152 41.18 -33.09 18.43
C ASP A 152 41.07 -33.22 16.91
N GLY A 153 39.86 -33.11 16.36
CA GLY A 153 39.56 -33.26 14.95
C GLY A 153 39.62 -34.70 14.41
N GLU A 154 39.87 -35.70 15.25
CA GLU A 154 39.92 -37.12 14.83
C GLU A 154 38.72 -37.93 15.34
N ARG A 155 38.31 -37.73 16.59
CA ARG A 155 37.17 -38.44 17.20
C ARG A 155 35.86 -37.71 16.90
N PHE A 156 34.74 -38.38 17.13
CA PHE A 156 33.41 -37.79 16.96
C PHE A 156 32.57 -37.93 18.21
N TRP A 157 31.66 -36.97 18.38
CA TRP A 157 30.55 -37.03 19.31
C TRP A 157 29.26 -37.20 18.54
N LEU A 158 28.51 -38.26 18.85
CA LEU A 158 27.14 -38.49 18.41
C LEU A 158 26.20 -38.02 19.53
N VAL A 159 25.26 -37.15 19.23
CA VAL A 159 24.28 -36.64 20.18
C VAL A 159 22.88 -37.07 19.75
N THR A 160 22.16 -37.74 20.65
CA THR A 160 20.76 -38.12 20.49
C THR A 160 19.91 -37.54 21.62
N VAL A 161 18.61 -37.36 21.35
CA VAL A 161 17.61 -37.03 22.36
C VAL A 161 16.60 -38.17 22.44
N GLU A 162 16.41 -38.73 23.63
CA GLU A 162 15.61 -39.93 23.84
C GLU A 162 14.65 -39.75 25.02
N GLY A 163 13.59 -40.53 25.07
CA GLY A 163 12.71 -40.65 26.24
C GLY A 163 13.45 -41.23 27.45
N LEU A 164 12.88 -41.03 28.63
CA LEU A 164 13.34 -41.70 29.86
C LEU A 164 13.03 -43.20 29.87
N ASP A 165 12.08 -43.63 29.05
CA ASP A 165 11.68 -45.03 28.82
C ASP A 165 11.30 -45.24 27.34
N ASN A 166 10.65 -46.36 27.04
CA ASN A 166 10.24 -46.75 25.69
C ASN A 166 8.85 -46.19 25.28
N ASP A 167 8.23 -45.31 26.07
CA ASP A 167 6.94 -44.71 25.79
C ASP A 167 7.07 -43.46 24.91
N ILE A 168 6.64 -43.58 23.65
CA ILE A 168 6.67 -42.49 22.67
C ILE A 168 5.79 -41.30 23.04
N SER A 169 4.79 -41.48 23.90
CA SER A 169 3.87 -40.41 24.28
C SER A 169 4.48 -39.43 25.28
N LYS A 170 5.56 -39.81 25.97
CA LYS A 170 6.21 -38.98 26.98
C LYS A 170 7.15 -37.95 26.37
N SER A 171 6.98 -36.70 26.77
CA SER A 171 7.76 -35.53 26.36
C SER A 171 8.96 -35.24 27.26
N LYS A 172 9.15 -35.93 28.39
CA LYS A 172 10.39 -35.82 29.17
C LYS A 172 11.53 -36.57 28.49
N LYS A 173 12.62 -35.86 28.22
CA LYS A 173 13.76 -36.36 27.44
C LYS A 173 15.08 -36.30 28.21
N ILE A 174 16.06 -37.02 27.67
CA ILE A 174 17.46 -37.03 28.09
C ILE A 174 18.35 -36.91 26.84
N PHE A 175 19.40 -36.11 26.94
CA PHE A 175 20.46 -36.14 25.93
C PHE A 175 21.38 -37.33 26.19
N LYS A 176 21.73 -38.07 25.15
CA LYS A 176 22.76 -39.11 25.20
C LYS A 176 23.87 -38.76 24.21
N VAL A 177 25.09 -38.67 24.74
CA VAL A 177 26.27 -38.29 23.98
C VAL A 177 27.22 -39.49 23.93
N PHE A 178 27.39 -40.08 22.75
CA PHE A 178 28.25 -41.23 22.49
C PHE A 178 29.55 -40.77 21.86
N GLN A 179 30.67 -41.33 22.31
CA GLN A 179 31.97 -41.10 21.68
C GLN A 179 32.25 -42.15 20.62
N ILE A 180 32.81 -41.73 19.49
CA ILE A 180 33.34 -42.62 18.46
C ILE A 180 34.84 -42.35 18.36
N ASP A 181 35.64 -43.37 18.65
CA ASP A 181 37.10 -43.31 18.62
C ASP A 181 37.70 -44.44 17.76
N THR A 182 39.02 -44.61 17.80
CA THR A 182 39.73 -45.63 17.01
C THR A 182 39.33 -47.06 17.36
N ASN A 183 38.78 -47.30 18.55
CA ASN A 183 38.23 -48.59 18.97
C ASN A 183 36.80 -48.81 18.44
N GLY A 184 36.16 -47.77 17.90
CA GLY A 184 34.80 -47.79 17.36
C GLY A 184 33.83 -46.94 18.17
N LEU A 185 32.53 -47.23 18.02
CA LEU A 185 31.45 -46.55 18.72
C LEU A 185 31.35 -47.04 20.18
N ASN A 186 31.60 -46.15 21.14
CA ASN A 186 31.39 -46.43 22.55
C ASN A 186 29.88 -46.39 22.85
N ARG A 187 29.32 -47.54 23.24
CA ARG A 187 27.89 -47.73 23.50
C ARG A 187 27.42 -47.24 24.87
N VAL A 188 28.33 -46.75 25.72
CA VAL A 188 27.99 -46.13 27.01
C VAL A 188 27.97 -44.61 26.84
N PRO A 189 26.78 -43.98 26.79
CA PRO A 189 26.67 -42.55 26.57
C PRO A 189 26.93 -41.76 27.86
N LYS A 190 27.28 -40.49 27.69
CA LYS A 190 27.09 -39.47 28.72
C LYS A 190 25.65 -38.99 28.66
N GLU A 191 25.00 -38.98 29.80
CA GLU A 191 23.59 -38.60 29.89
C GLU A 191 23.45 -37.22 30.54
N THR A 192 22.70 -36.32 29.89
CA THR A 192 22.35 -35.01 30.44
C THR A 192 20.82 -34.88 30.49
N PRO A 193 20.21 -34.85 31.70
CA PRO A 193 18.77 -34.68 31.85
C PRO A 193 18.29 -33.35 31.28
N VAL A 194 17.11 -33.34 30.66
CA VAL A 194 16.42 -32.12 30.25
C VAL A 194 15.42 -31.74 31.34
N SER A 195 15.50 -30.51 31.84
CA SER A 195 14.64 -30.00 32.92
C SER A 195 13.23 -29.61 32.47
N PHE A 196 12.96 -29.64 31.16
CA PHE A 196 11.71 -29.28 30.52
C PHE A 196 11.29 -30.34 29.50
N GLU A 197 10.06 -30.21 29.01
CA GLU A 197 9.50 -31.13 28.03
C GLU A 197 9.98 -30.82 26.60
N ILE A 198 10.35 -31.86 25.87
CA ILE A 198 10.73 -31.85 24.46
C ILE A 198 9.99 -32.98 23.73
N GLU A 199 9.26 -32.63 22.69
CA GLU A 199 8.58 -33.59 21.83
C GLU A 199 9.52 -34.45 20.97
N ASN A 200 9.00 -35.59 20.51
CA ASN A 200 9.75 -36.48 19.62
C ASN A 200 10.06 -35.82 18.26
N LEU A 201 9.11 -35.04 17.72
CA LEU A 201 9.18 -34.45 16.38
C LEU A 201 10.04 -33.19 16.33
N GLY A 202 10.61 -32.87 15.17
CA GLY A 202 11.40 -31.66 14.95
C GLY A 202 12.91 -31.88 15.09
N THR A 203 13.69 -30.82 14.91
CA THR A 203 15.13 -30.92 14.67
C THR A 203 15.99 -30.42 15.83
N MET A 204 17.26 -30.82 15.83
CA MET A 204 18.32 -30.34 16.71
C MET A 204 19.56 -30.05 15.88
N LYS A 205 20.26 -28.96 16.19
CA LYS A 205 21.46 -28.59 15.43
C LYS A 205 22.61 -28.27 16.36
N LEU A 206 23.78 -28.82 16.06
CA LEU A 206 25.04 -28.31 16.61
C LEU A 206 25.55 -27.21 15.68
N SER A 207 26.21 -26.20 16.23
CA SER A 207 26.87 -25.18 15.42
C SER A 207 28.01 -25.81 14.61
N PRO A 208 28.42 -25.21 13.47
CA PRO A 208 29.59 -25.66 12.73
C PRO A 208 30.84 -25.85 13.61
N SER A 209 31.14 -24.93 14.51
CA SER A 209 32.23 -25.02 15.49
C SER A 209 32.07 -26.15 16.51
N GLY A 210 30.86 -26.71 16.61
CA GLY A 210 30.46 -27.71 17.58
C GLY A 210 30.27 -27.18 18.99
N LYS A 211 30.37 -25.87 19.23
CA LYS A 211 30.36 -25.29 20.58
C LYS A 211 28.96 -24.99 21.11
N LYS A 212 27.96 -24.87 20.25
CA LYS A 212 26.57 -24.57 20.62
C LYS A 212 25.63 -25.65 20.09
N LEU A 213 24.57 -25.96 20.83
CA LEU A 213 23.49 -26.84 20.42
C LEU A 213 22.15 -26.13 20.57
N LEU A 214 21.32 -26.22 19.54
CA LEU A 214 19.97 -25.68 19.48
C LEU A 214 18.94 -26.79 19.34
N ILE A 215 17.84 -26.64 20.07
CA ILE A 215 16.72 -27.55 20.02
C ILE A 215 15.43 -26.77 20.29
N THR A 216 14.38 -27.01 19.50
CA THR A 216 13.06 -26.41 19.79
C THR A 216 12.20 -27.33 20.65
N SER A 217 11.31 -26.76 21.46
CA SER A 217 10.25 -27.52 22.13
C SER A 217 8.91 -26.79 22.26
N ASN A 218 7.86 -27.58 22.53
CA ASN A 218 6.54 -27.14 22.99
C ASN A 218 6.38 -27.43 24.49
N THR A 219 5.88 -26.47 25.28
CA THR A 219 5.65 -26.69 26.72
C THR A 219 4.24 -27.21 27.03
N GLU A 220 4.08 -27.75 28.24
CA GLU A 220 2.92 -28.47 28.80
C GLU A 220 1.52 -27.84 28.54
N ASN A 221 1.43 -26.53 28.22
CA ASN A 221 0.17 -25.82 28.00
C ASN A 221 -0.21 -25.63 26.51
N ASN A 222 0.49 -26.25 25.55
CA ASN A 222 0.25 -26.16 24.10
C ASN A 222 0.32 -24.76 23.46
N SER A 223 0.52 -23.69 24.25
CA SER A 223 0.43 -22.29 23.82
C SER A 223 1.77 -21.57 23.68
N LEU A 224 2.85 -22.08 24.26
CA LEU A 224 4.19 -21.46 24.19
C LEU A 224 5.20 -22.39 23.49
N ARG A 225 6.13 -21.80 22.74
CA ARG A 225 7.19 -22.50 22.00
C ARG A 225 8.52 -21.86 22.30
N TYR A 226 9.56 -22.67 22.46
CA TYR A 226 10.88 -22.20 22.81
C TYR A 226 11.93 -22.76 21.88
N LEU A 227 12.95 -21.94 21.63
CA LEU A 227 14.26 -22.38 21.16
C LEU A 227 15.18 -22.45 22.38
N HIS A 228 15.78 -23.60 22.64
CA HIS A 228 16.70 -23.80 23.75
C HIS A 228 18.13 -23.84 23.23
N GLU A 229 19.01 -23.13 23.93
CA GLU A 229 20.44 -23.07 23.63
C GLU A 229 21.24 -23.79 24.73
N TYR A 230 22.19 -24.59 24.29
CA TYR A 230 23.16 -25.29 25.13
C TYR A 230 24.58 -24.98 24.64
N ASN A 231 25.51 -24.86 25.58
CA ASN A 231 26.93 -24.98 25.29
C ASN A 231 27.29 -26.47 25.21
N PHE A 232 28.00 -26.86 24.16
CA PHE A 232 28.59 -28.17 24.00
C PHE A 232 30.11 -28.08 24.09
N ASP A 233 30.68 -28.78 25.06
CA ASP A 233 32.13 -28.87 25.19
C ASP A 233 32.64 -30.00 24.29
N THR A 234 33.31 -29.66 23.17
CA THR A 234 33.83 -30.64 22.22
C THR A 234 35.00 -31.48 22.75
N GLU A 235 35.60 -31.11 23.87
CA GLU A 235 36.64 -31.90 24.54
C GLU A 235 36.05 -32.94 25.48
N THR A 236 34.99 -32.58 26.21
CA THR A 236 34.41 -33.47 27.22
C THR A 236 33.10 -34.13 26.77
N GLY A 237 32.40 -33.61 25.76
CA GLY A 237 31.07 -34.06 25.37
C GLY A 237 29.97 -33.64 26.36
N ASN A 238 30.24 -32.69 27.24
CA ASN A 238 29.27 -32.18 28.22
C ASN A 238 28.34 -31.14 27.60
N LEU A 239 27.06 -31.20 27.95
CA LEU A 239 26.04 -30.20 27.59
C LEU A 239 25.69 -29.35 28.80
N THR A 240 25.76 -28.03 28.65
CA THR A 240 25.34 -27.06 29.68
C THR A 240 24.24 -26.18 29.12
N PHE A 241 23.06 -26.18 29.74
CA PHE A 241 21.97 -25.29 29.36
C PHE A 241 22.39 -23.82 29.52
N VAL A 242 22.12 -23.00 28.51
CA VAL A 242 22.44 -21.56 28.51
C VAL A 242 21.18 -20.76 28.78
N THR A 243 20.23 -20.84 27.85
CA THR A 243 19.01 -20.05 27.88
C THR A 243 17.94 -20.66 26.98
N HIS A 244 16.73 -20.12 27.04
CA HIS A 244 15.71 -20.37 26.05
C HIS A 244 15.11 -19.04 25.57
N PHE A 245 14.63 -19.06 24.33
CA PHE A 245 14.01 -17.91 23.70
C PHE A 245 12.56 -18.23 23.34
N PRO A 246 11.57 -17.43 23.79
CA PRO A 246 10.19 -17.61 23.37
C PRO A 246 10.07 -17.30 21.88
N LEU A 247 9.43 -18.18 21.11
CA LEU A 247 9.17 -17.96 19.69
C LEU A 247 7.85 -17.18 19.44
N GLU A 248 7.40 -16.38 20.41
CA GLU A 248 6.06 -15.76 20.44
C GLU A 248 5.77 -14.88 19.20
N ASN A 249 4.83 -15.32 18.36
CA ASN A 249 3.56 -14.63 18.05
C ASN A 249 2.64 -15.55 17.19
N THR A 250 1.46 -15.91 17.75
CA THR A 250 0.19 -16.50 17.21
C THR A 250 0.15 -17.56 16.11
N PHE A 251 1.28 -17.96 15.55
CA PHE A 251 1.28 -18.68 14.29
C PHE A 251 1.95 -20.04 14.36
N ALA A 252 3.18 -20.25 14.81
CA ALA A 252 3.82 -21.59 14.73
C ALA A 252 2.99 -22.73 15.39
N VAL A 253 2.37 -23.59 14.57
CA VAL A 253 1.43 -24.63 14.96
C VAL A 253 2.16 -25.85 15.52
N TRP A 254 3.30 -26.25 14.94
CA TRP A 254 4.02 -27.50 15.27
C TRP A 254 5.53 -27.24 15.45
N PRO A 255 6.32 -28.11 16.11
CA PRO A 255 7.74 -27.81 16.32
C PRO A 255 8.45 -27.55 15.00
N SER A 256 9.43 -26.64 15.03
CA SER A 256 10.18 -26.28 13.83
C SER A 256 10.78 -27.52 13.18
N LYS A 257 10.61 -27.63 11.86
CA LYS A 257 11.05 -28.78 11.08
C LYS A 257 12.46 -28.61 10.51
N GLY A 258 13.04 -27.42 10.66
CA GLY A 258 14.40 -27.09 10.32
C GLY A 258 14.90 -25.95 11.19
N ILE A 259 16.11 -26.16 11.74
CA ILE A 259 16.92 -25.18 12.45
C ILE A 259 18.29 -25.22 11.78
N GLU A 260 18.88 -24.07 11.49
CA GLU A 260 20.24 -23.99 10.95
C GLU A 260 20.98 -22.75 11.46
N PHE A 261 22.27 -22.91 11.73
CA PHE A 261 23.16 -21.80 12.06
C PHE A 261 23.65 -21.11 10.79
N SER A 262 23.84 -19.81 10.84
CA SER A 262 24.68 -19.13 9.86
C SER A 262 26.12 -19.66 9.93
N PRO A 263 26.88 -19.60 8.81
CA PRO A 263 28.30 -19.95 8.80
C PRO A 263 29.14 -19.22 9.87
N ASN A 264 28.79 -17.98 10.22
CA ASN A 264 29.46 -17.21 11.26
C ASN A 264 28.89 -17.41 12.68
N GLU A 265 27.87 -18.26 12.83
CA GLU A 265 27.21 -18.59 14.11
C GLU A 265 26.55 -17.42 14.84
N LYS A 266 26.39 -16.28 14.16
CA LYS A 266 25.71 -15.09 14.70
C LYS A 266 24.21 -15.07 14.45
N PHE A 267 23.73 -15.86 13.50
CA PHE A 267 22.32 -15.95 13.16
C PHE A 267 21.83 -17.40 13.18
N ILE A 268 20.56 -17.58 13.47
CA ILE A 268 19.84 -18.85 13.42
C ILE A 268 18.66 -18.68 12.50
N TYR A 269 18.41 -19.68 11.67
CA TYR A 269 17.26 -19.77 10.78
C TYR A 269 16.35 -20.89 11.24
N ILE A 270 15.06 -20.58 11.34
CA ILE A 270 14.06 -21.51 11.84
C ILE A 270 12.90 -21.54 10.84
N SER A 271 12.58 -22.73 10.33
CA SER A 271 11.34 -22.95 9.58
C SER A 271 10.15 -22.85 10.54
N TYR A 272 9.09 -22.15 10.15
CA TYR A 272 7.84 -22.16 10.89
C TYR A 272 6.66 -22.55 9.98
N SER A 273 5.63 -23.12 10.58
CA SER A 273 4.35 -23.41 9.95
C SER A 273 3.24 -23.03 10.90
N ASN A 274 2.21 -22.33 10.44
CA ASN A 274 1.12 -21.82 11.26
C ASN A 274 -0.27 -22.35 10.93
N GLY A 275 -0.32 -23.48 10.24
CA GLY A 275 -1.55 -24.03 9.67
C GLY A 275 -1.93 -23.35 8.35
N ALA A 276 -1.90 -22.02 8.27
CA ALA A 276 -2.27 -21.27 7.06
C ALA A 276 -1.07 -20.74 6.25
N ARG A 277 0.09 -20.58 6.87
CA ARG A 277 1.33 -19.98 6.34
C ARG A 277 2.54 -20.76 6.82
N ASN A 278 3.54 -20.88 5.96
CA ASN A 278 4.84 -21.48 6.22
C ASN A 278 5.93 -20.50 5.83
N GLY A 279 7.06 -20.51 6.52
CA GLY A 279 8.10 -19.54 6.25
C GLY A 279 9.40 -19.78 6.99
N ILE A 280 10.29 -18.80 6.91
CA ILE A 280 11.60 -18.79 7.58
C ILE A 280 11.69 -17.53 8.42
N ILE A 281 12.09 -17.71 9.68
CA ILE A 281 12.46 -16.62 10.57
C ILE A 281 13.95 -16.71 10.83
N GLN A 282 14.61 -15.56 10.84
CA GLN A 282 15.98 -15.40 11.27
C GLN A 282 16.00 -14.78 12.68
N TYR A 283 16.87 -15.27 13.55
CA TYR A 283 17.18 -14.71 14.85
C TYR A 283 18.67 -14.38 14.91
N GLN A 284 19.01 -13.20 15.39
CA GLN A 284 20.37 -12.86 15.79
C GLN A 284 20.65 -13.46 17.19
N LEU A 285 21.88 -13.93 17.45
CA LEU A 285 22.26 -14.56 18.73
C LEU A 285 23.03 -13.64 19.67
N GLU A 286 23.64 -12.57 19.17
CA GLU A 286 24.55 -11.67 19.90
C GLU A 286 24.12 -10.21 19.71
N ASP A 287 24.52 -9.33 20.65
CA ASP A 287 24.28 -7.87 20.63
C ASP A 287 22.79 -7.46 20.67
N ILE A 288 22.05 -8.00 21.64
CA ILE A 288 20.60 -7.79 21.74
C ILE A 288 20.23 -7.23 23.12
N GLU A 289 19.64 -6.04 23.15
CA GLU A 289 18.94 -5.51 24.32
C GLU A 289 17.46 -5.97 24.34
N ASP A 290 16.85 -6.20 23.16
CA ASP A 290 15.46 -6.66 22.98
C ASP A 290 15.33 -7.78 21.91
N PHE A 291 14.74 -8.92 22.29
CA PHE A 291 14.57 -10.10 21.44
C PHE A 291 13.71 -9.85 20.19
N ASP A 292 12.77 -8.90 20.23
CA ASP A 292 11.95 -8.58 19.05
C ASP A 292 12.77 -7.85 17.96
N GLU A 293 13.79 -7.08 18.34
CA GLU A 293 14.71 -6.41 17.40
C GLU A 293 15.74 -7.39 16.79
N ALA A 294 15.93 -8.55 17.43
CA ALA A 294 16.79 -9.63 16.95
C ALA A 294 16.16 -10.46 15.83
N ARG A 295 14.84 -10.33 15.60
CA ARG A 295 14.06 -11.19 14.71
C ARG A 295 13.86 -10.56 13.33
N SER A 296 13.89 -11.38 12.28
CA SER A 296 13.54 -10.97 10.92
C SER A 296 12.78 -12.07 10.18
N PHE A 297 11.68 -11.70 9.52
CA PHE A 297 10.91 -12.61 8.66
C PHE A 297 11.47 -12.58 7.24
N LEU A 298 11.95 -13.70 6.74
CA LEU A 298 12.53 -13.78 5.39
C LEU A 298 11.51 -14.20 4.34
N TYR A 299 10.54 -15.02 4.73
CA TYR A 299 9.55 -15.58 3.82
C TYR A 299 8.28 -16.02 4.54
N SER A 300 7.15 -15.99 3.82
CA SER A 300 5.87 -16.53 4.25
C SER A 300 5.02 -16.93 3.03
N SER A 301 4.44 -18.13 3.03
CA SER A 301 3.55 -18.64 1.96
C SER A 301 2.52 -19.62 2.48
N ASN A 302 1.34 -19.63 1.87
CA ASN A 302 0.25 -20.53 2.23
C ASN A 302 0.26 -21.83 1.42
N ALA A 303 1.00 -21.87 0.31
CA ALA A 303 0.91 -22.95 -0.67
C ALA A 303 2.00 -24.02 -0.49
N ILE A 304 3.20 -23.62 -0.05
CA ILE A 304 4.38 -24.49 0.01
C ILE A 304 4.85 -24.57 1.45
N LYS A 305 5.12 -25.79 1.94
CA LYS A 305 5.70 -26.02 3.26
C LYS A 305 7.20 -25.81 3.23
N ILE A 306 7.69 -25.10 4.23
CA ILE A 306 9.11 -24.91 4.52
C ILE A 306 9.47 -25.91 5.61
N ASN A 307 10.36 -26.86 5.33
CA ASN A 307 10.71 -27.92 6.27
C ASN A 307 12.20 -27.85 6.65
N GLY A 308 13.01 -28.86 6.28
CA GLY A 308 14.43 -28.94 6.66
C GLY A 308 15.29 -27.80 6.12
N LEU A 309 16.23 -27.35 6.95
CA LEU A 309 17.28 -26.39 6.59
C LEU A 309 18.64 -27.08 6.76
N GLN A 310 19.53 -26.90 5.78
CA GLN A 310 20.87 -27.47 5.81
C GLN A 310 21.88 -26.51 5.16
N ILE A 311 22.96 -26.19 5.86
CA ILE A 311 24.10 -25.46 5.31
C ILE A 311 24.85 -26.32 4.28
N GLY A 312 25.22 -25.70 3.16
CA GLY A 312 26.03 -26.26 2.08
C GLY A 312 27.52 -26.00 2.24
N ASN A 313 28.36 -26.70 1.47
CA ASN A 313 29.82 -26.47 1.50
C ASN A 313 30.23 -25.10 0.92
N ASP A 314 29.31 -24.45 0.19
CA ASP A 314 29.40 -23.09 -0.33
C ASP A 314 28.99 -22.04 0.70
N GLN A 315 28.73 -22.47 1.94
CA GLN A 315 28.34 -21.64 3.08
C GLN A 315 26.98 -20.94 2.89
N LYS A 316 26.14 -21.41 1.97
CA LYS A 316 24.72 -21.01 1.86
C LYS A 316 23.83 -21.96 2.64
N ILE A 317 22.61 -21.55 2.96
CA ILE A 317 21.64 -22.42 3.62
C ILE A 317 20.56 -22.83 2.60
N TYR A 318 20.42 -24.13 2.41
CA TYR A 318 19.43 -24.74 1.53
C TYR A 318 18.17 -25.09 2.30
N VAL A 319 17.03 -24.97 1.63
CA VAL A 319 15.71 -25.08 2.23
C VAL A 319 14.89 -26.10 1.46
N ALA A 320 14.46 -27.15 2.16
CA ALA A 320 13.54 -28.13 1.62
C ALA A 320 12.13 -27.53 1.48
N LEU A 321 11.61 -27.59 0.25
CA LEU A 321 10.26 -27.20 -0.11
C LEU A 321 9.41 -28.45 -0.35
N ASP A 322 8.14 -28.40 0.04
CA ASP A 322 7.22 -29.53 -0.02
C ASP A 322 5.78 -29.05 -0.29
N ASP A 323 5.12 -29.66 -1.27
CA ASP A 323 3.71 -29.43 -1.63
C ASP A 323 2.76 -30.53 -1.09
N GLU A 324 3.28 -31.43 -0.25
CA GLU A 324 2.63 -32.59 0.38
C GLU A 324 2.21 -33.74 -0.53
N ALA A 325 1.81 -33.45 -1.78
CA ALA A 325 1.31 -34.47 -2.69
C ALA A 325 2.46 -35.27 -3.33
N ASP A 326 3.39 -34.57 -3.98
CA ASP A 326 4.46 -35.18 -4.78
C ASP A 326 5.85 -34.62 -4.44
N GLY A 327 5.92 -33.64 -3.53
CA GLY A 327 7.11 -32.86 -3.25
C GLY A 327 7.27 -31.69 -4.23
N HIS A 328 8.16 -30.75 -3.92
CA HIS A 328 8.36 -29.55 -4.74
C HIS A 328 9.55 -29.71 -5.70
N ASP A 329 9.43 -29.23 -6.94
CA ASP A 329 10.48 -29.38 -7.98
C ASP A 329 11.63 -28.36 -7.86
N TYR A 330 11.72 -27.65 -6.73
CA TYR A 330 12.81 -26.73 -6.40
C TYR A 330 13.26 -26.83 -4.94
N LEU A 331 14.52 -26.45 -4.68
CA LEU A 331 15.00 -26.00 -3.39
C LEU A 331 14.98 -24.48 -3.26
N GLY A 332 14.75 -24.00 -2.04
CA GLY A 332 15.07 -22.63 -1.66
C GLY A 332 16.50 -22.48 -1.17
N VAL A 333 17.04 -21.25 -1.25
CA VAL A 333 18.42 -20.92 -0.85
C VAL A 333 18.43 -19.57 -0.12
N ILE A 334 19.11 -19.51 1.01
CA ILE A 334 19.51 -18.26 1.66
C ILE A 334 20.93 -17.97 1.17
N GLU A 335 21.06 -16.97 0.30
CA GLU A 335 22.29 -16.68 -0.43
C GLU A 335 23.38 -16.06 0.45
N ASN A 336 22.99 -15.20 1.40
CA ASN A 336 23.91 -14.48 2.27
C ASN A 336 23.61 -14.75 3.75
N PRO A 337 23.78 -15.98 4.26
CA PRO A 337 23.27 -16.36 5.58
C PRO A 337 23.97 -15.65 6.77
N ASN A 338 25.02 -14.89 6.52
CA ASN A 338 25.68 -14.06 7.53
C ASN A 338 25.11 -12.64 7.62
N GLU A 339 24.16 -12.26 6.76
CA GLU A 339 23.55 -10.94 6.70
C GLU A 339 22.18 -10.91 7.40
N LYS A 340 21.80 -9.76 7.97
CA LYS A 340 20.52 -9.61 8.70
C LYS A 340 19.35 -9.31 7.77
N GLY A 341 18.21 -9.96 8.01
CA GLY A 341 16.93 -9.67 7.38
C GLY A 341 16.96 -9.78 5.86
N PHE A 342 16.49 -8.73 5.17
CA PHE A 342 16.41 -8.72 3.71
C PHE A 342 17.76 -8.96 3.02
N LEU A 343 18.87 -8.53 3.63
CA LEU A 343 20.21 -8.72 3.09
C LEU A 343 20.65 -10.20 3.06
N ALA A 344 20.00 -11.07 3.86
CA ALA A 344 20.19 -12.52 3.79
C ALA A 344 19.79 -13.11 2.42
N ASN A 345 18.98 -12.37 1.64
CA ASN A 345 18.67 -12.63 0.23
C ASN A 345 18.13 -14.05 0.00
N TYR A 346 17.04 -14.41 0.69
CA TYR A 346 16.34 -15.68 0.46
C TYR A 346 15.73 -15.75 -0.94
N LYS A 347 16.05 -16.81 -1.68
CA LYS A 347 15.51 -17.17 -2.99
C LYS A 347 14.66 -18.43 -2.84
N HIS A 348 13.35 -18.30 -3.04
CA HIS A 348 12.40 -19.39 -2.81
C HIS A 348 12.57 -20.56 -3.80
N ASN A 349 12.57 -20.31 -5.11
CA ASN A 349 12.73 -21.34 -6.14
C ASN A 349 14.11 -21.19 -6.81
N ALA A 350 15.17 -21.50 -6.07
CA ALA A 350 16.54 -21.19 -6.47
C ALA A 350 17.16 -22.30 -7.34
N ILE A 351 17.00 -23.57 -6.93
CA ILE A 351 17.60 -24.72 -7.61
C ILE A 351 16.50 -25.64 -8.11
N ARG A 352 16.41 -25.85 -9.41
CA ARG A 352 15.43 -26.74 -10.05
C ARG A 352 15.88 -28.21 -9.97
N LEU A 353 14.98 -29.08 -9.55
CA LEU A 353 15.19 -30.54 -9.36
C LEU A 353 14.44 -31.40 -10.38
N SER A 354 13.46 -30.83 -11.11
CA SER A 354 12.60 -31.56 -12.05
C SER A 354 13.38 -32.44 -13.03
N PRO A 355 12.97 -33.71 -13.25
CA PRO A 355 11.67 -34.30 -12.85
C PRO A 355 11.58 -34.77 -11.40
N ASN A 356 12.67 -34.68 -10.62
CA ASN A 356 12.73 -35.10 -9.23
C ASN A 356 12.20 -34.01 -8.30
N THR A 357 11.93 -34.35 -7.03
CA THR A 357 11.31 -33.42 -6.08
C THR A 357 11.96 -33.44 -4.70
N SER A 358 12.05 -32.25 -4.11
CA SER A 358 12.29 -32.03 -2.69
C SER A 358 11.08 -32.48 -1.88
N LYS A 359 11.31 -33.01 -0.68
CA LYS A 359 10.26 -33.33 0.30
C LYS A 359 10.54 -32.61 1.61
N ARG A 360 10.44 -33.29 2.76
CA ARG A 360 10.49 -32.62 4.08
C ARG A 360 11.88 -32.41 4.66
N GLY A 361 12.91 -33.11 4.20
CA GLY A 361 14.25 -32.99 4.77
C GLY A 361 15.36 -32.98 3.74
N LEU A 362 16.52 -32.56 4.23
CA LEU A 362 17.80 -32.51 3.52
C LEU A 362 18.77 -33.46 4.22
N PRO A 363 19.89 -33.83 3.57
CA PRO A 363 20.80 -34.81 4.15
C PRO A 363 21.37 -34.31 5.48
N ASN A 364 21.32 -35.16 6.50
CA ASN A 364 21.90 -34.88 7.80
C ASN A 364 23.40 -35.22 7.79
N PHE A 365 24.22 -34.24 8.18
CA PHE A 365 25.68 -34.33 8.16
C PHE A 365 26.27 -34.05 9.55
N ILE A 366 27.54 -34.42 9.71
CA ILE A 366 28.36 -33.97 10.84
C ILE A 366 28.56 -32.46 10.71
N GLN A 367 28.08 -31.67 11.67
CA GLN A 367 27.98 -30.22 11.53
C GLN A 367 29.34 -29.52 11.43
N SER A 368 30.35 -30.10 12.06
CA SER A 368 31.72 -29.60 11.97
C SER A 368 32.36 -29.67 10.59
N TYR A 369 31.78 -30.38 9.62
CA TYR A 369 32.22 -30.29 8.23
C TYR A 369 32.01 -28.90 7.62
N PHE A 370 31.14 -28.07 8.20
CA PHE A 370 30.89 -26.71 7.72
C PHE A 370 31.70 -25.65 8.48
N ALA A 371 32.52 -26.05 9.45
CA ALA A 371 33.34 -25.13 10.25
C ALA A 371 34.53 -24.55 9.48
N SER A 372 35.09 -25.33 8.56
CA SER A 372 36.27 -24.95 7.80
C SER A 372 35.90 -23.94 6.72
N LYS A 373 36.49 -22.74 6.77
CA LYS A 373 36.14 -21.65 5.85
C LYS A 373 37.25 -20.60 5.71
N ILE A 374 37.21 -19.87 4.59
CA ILE A 374 38.02 -18.68 4.34
C ILE A 374 37.26 -17.46 4.81
N ILE A 375 37.95 -16.56 5.51
CA ILE A 375 37.39 -15.30 5.98
C ILE A 375 38.23 -14.14 5.41
N THR A 376 37.51 -13.22 4.80
CA THR A 376 38.00 -12.05 4.07
C THR A 376 36.79 -11.21 3.66
N GLU A 377 37.00 -9.93 3.39
CA GLU A 377 35.97 -9.00 2.93
C GLU A 377 36.19 -8.66 1.45
N ASN A 378 35.15 -8.19 0.78
CA ASN A 378 35.27 -7.65 -0.57
C ASN A 378 35.65 -6.17 -0.46
N VAL A 379 36.74 -5.75 -1.10
CA VAL A 379 37.21 -4.36 -1.11
C VAL A 379 37.57 -3.93 -2.54
N CYS A 380 38.00 -2.68 -2.73
CA CYS A 380 38.44 -2.20 -4.03
C CYS A 380 39.69 -2.96 -4.47
N TYR A 381 39.88 -3.17 -5.78
CA TYR A 381 40.97 -4.05 -6.24
C TYR A 381 42.36 -3.59 -5.80
N ILE A 382 42.56 -2.28 -5.67
CA ILE A 382 43.82 -1.65 -5.22
C ILE A 382 44.03 -1.69 -3.70
N ASP A 383 43.00 -2.05 -2.93
CA ASP A 383 43.10 -2.13 -1.47
C ASP A 383 43.69 -3.48 -1.05
N GLU A 384 44.25 -3.53 0.15
CA GLU A 384 44.83 -4.73 0.72
C GLU A 384 43.75 -5.61 1.36
N PHE A 385 43.54 -6.80 0.81
CA PHE A 385 42.68 -7.82 1.38
C PHE A 385 43.40 -8.54 2.50
N SER A 386 42.70 -8.77 3.62
CA SER A 386 43.17 -9.65 4.69
C SER A 386 42.51 -11.02 4.57
N PHE A 387 43.32 -12.07 4.64
CA PHE A 387 42.88 -13.47 4.53
C PHE A 387 43.26 -14.25 5.79
N TYR A 388 42.28 -14.95 6.34
CA TYR A 388 42.44 -15.90 7.45
C TYR A 388 41.48 -17.08 7.26
N ALA A 389 41.74 -18.18 7.96
CA ALA A 389 40.91 -19.38 7.89
C ALA A 389 40.51 -19.86 9.28
N GLU A 390 39.31 -20.41 9.38
CA GLU A 390 38.80 -21.10 10.56
C GLU A 390 38.58 -22.58 10.25
N SER A 391 38.57 -23.41 11.30
CA SER A 391 38.29 -24.85 11.20
C SER A 391 37.79 -25.40 12.54
N PHE A 392 37.22 -26.61 12.54
CA PHE A 392 36.72 -27.29 13.74
C PHE A 392 37.82 -27.77 14.71
N ALA A 393 39.07 -27.82 14.26
CA ALA A 393 40.25 -28.12 15.07
C ALA A 393 41.42 -27.21 14.65
N PRO A 394 42.49 -27.09 15.47
CA PRO A 394 43.60 -26.19 15.18
C PRO A 394 44.23 -26.43 13.79
N ILE A 395 44.45 -25.34 13.05
CA ILE A 395 45.12 -25.35 11.74
C ILE A 395 46.63 -25.38 11.97
N SER A 396 47.29 -26.44 11.51
CA SER A 396 48.74 -26.63 11.65
C SER A 396 49.55 -26.15 10.43
N GLY A 397 48.87 -25.91 9.31
CA GLY A 397 49.46 -25.41 8.07
C GLY A 397 48.38 -24.98 7.09
N ILE A 398 48.74 -24.11 6.15
CA ILE A 398 47.84 -23.63 5.10
C ILE A 398 48.58 -23.42 3.79
N SER A 399 47.88 -23.58 2.67
CA SER A 399 48.35 -23.15 1.35
C SER A 399 47.22 -22.42 0.63
N TRP A 400 47.44 -21.14 0.37
CA TRP A 400 46.52 -20.23 -0.33
C TRP A 400 46.83 -20.18 -1.83
N ASP A 401 45.78 -20.14 -2.63
CA ASP A 401 45.75 -19.73 -4.04
C ASP A 401 44.68 -18.64 -4.15
N PHE A 402 45.09 -17.41 -4.47
CA PHE A 402 44.16 -16.27 -4.55
C PHE A 402 43.37 -16.23 -5.86
N GLY A 403 43.60 -17.17 -6.79
CA GLY A 403 42.89 -17.27 -8.05
C GLY A 403 43.36 -16.28 -9.13
N ASP A 404 44.45 -15.55 -8.87
CA ASP A 404 45.11 -14.62 -9.81
C ASP A 404 46.54 -15.07 -10.19
N GLY A 405 46.93 -16.28 -9.77
CA GLY A 405 48.27 -16.85 -9.95
C GLY A 405 49.22 -16.62 -8.78
N ASN A 406 48.82 -15.82 -7.77
CA ASN A 406 49.59 -15.63 -6.54
C ASN A 406 49.17 -16.61 -5.44
N THR A 407 50.12 -16.98 -4.58
CA THR A 407 49.95 -17.97 -3.52
C THR A 407 50.61 -17.54 -2.22
N SER A 408 50.19 -18.11 -1.08
CA SER A 408 50.81 -17.88 0.23
C SER A 408 50.76 -19.16 1.09
N THR A 409 51.65 -19.27 2.08
CA THR A 409 51.63 -20.37 3.07
C THR A 409 51.49 -19.85 4.52
N GLU A 410 51.30 -18.54 4.70
CA GLU A 410 51.09 -17.95 6.02
C GLU A 410 49.63 -18.15 6.47
N ILE A 411 49.44 -18.52 7.74
CA ILE A 411 48.10 -18.75 8.33
C ILE A 411 47.19 -17.53 8.17
N ASN A 412 47.75 -16.34 8.46
CA ASN A 412 47.12 -15.06 8.20
C ASN A 412 47.98 -14.33 7.19
N THR A 413 47.38 -13.85 6.11
CA THR A 413 48.15 -13.23 5.02
C THR A 413 47.36 -12.08 4.39
N LYS A 414 48.05 -11.26 3.62
CA LYS A 414 47.50 -10.08 2.94
C LYS A 414 47.77 -10.19 1.45
N HIS A 415 46.84 -9.72 0.63
CA HIS A 415 46.94 -9.77 -0.82
C HIS A 415 46.24 -8.57 -1.47
N THR A 416 46.75 -8.09 -2.60
CA THR A 416 46.14 -7.00 -3.39
C THR A 416 46.01 -7.47 -4.83
N TYR A 417 44.84 -7.27 -5.43
CA TYR A 417 44.60 -7.66 -6.81
C TYR A 417 45.01 -6.55 -7.78
N ASN A 418 45.50 -6.92 -8.97
CA ASN A 418 45.93 -5.94 -9.98
C ASN A 418 44.82 -5.50 -10.93
N SER A 419 43.64 -6.12 -10.84
CA SER A 419 42.48 -5.80 -11.67
C SER A 419 41.19 -6.04 -10.89
N PRO A 420 40.11 -5.29 -11.17
CA PRO A 420 38.81 -5.63 -10.62
C PRO A 420 38.29 -6.95 -11.22
N GLY A 421 37.52 -7.69 -10.44
CA GLY A 421 37.05 -9.00 -10.85
C GLY A 421 36.46 -9.82 -9.71
N THR A 422 36.05 -11.04 -10.03
CA THR A 422 35.69 -12.05 -9.03
C THR A 422 36.69 -13.19 -9.11
N TYR A 423 37.29 -13.51 -7.99
CA TYR A 423 38.35 -14.50 -7.83
C TYR A 423 37.85 -15.66 -6.98
N ILE A 424 38.22 -16.88 -7.37
CA ILE A 424 37.97 -18.08 -6.56
C ILE A 424 39.20 -18.31 -5.71
N VAL A 425 39.15 -17.89 -4.45
CA VAL A 425 40.24 -18.12 -3.50
C VAL A 425 40.11 -19.53 -2.94
N THR A 426 41.18 -20.29 -3.01
CA THR A 426 41.27 -21.66 -2.50
C THR A 426 42.31 -21.72 -1.39
N ALA A 427 42.00 -22.36 -0.26
CA ALA A 427 42.97 -22.65 0.78
C ALA A 427 42.96 -24.13 1.12
N ILE A 428 44.13 -24.75 1.24
CA ILE A 428 44.30 -26.13 1.73
C ILE A 428 44.79 -26.06 3.18
N LEU A 429 43.92 -26.40 4.12
CA LEU A 429 44.16 -26.40 5.56
C LEU A 429 44.68 -27.77 6.02
N SER A 430 45.74 -27.81 6.80
CA SER A 430 46.20 -29.02 7.49
C SER A 430 45.62 -29.06 8.91
N VAL A 431 44.59 -29.89 9.11
CA VAL A 431 43.80 -30.01 10.34
C VAL A 431 43.76 -31.47 10.76
N ALA A 432 44.19 -31.79 11.98
CA ALA A 432 44.20 -33.16 12.52
C ALA A 432 44.84 -34.21 11.57
N ASN A 433 46.00 -33.87 10.98
CA ASN A 433 46.72 -34.69 9.99
C ASN A 433 45.98 -34.97 8.68
N LYS A 434 44.90 -34.23 8.40
CA LYS A 434 44.15 -34.27 7.15
C LYS A 434 44.25 -32.92 6.43
N ASN A 435 44.16 -32.98 5.11
CA ASN A 435 44.06 -31.78 4.29
C ASN A 435 42.60 -31.51 3.97
N ILE A 436 42.13 -30.34 4.33
CA ILE A 436 40.79 -29.83 4.05
C ILE A 436 40.97 -28.61 3.17
N THR A 437 40.53 -28.66 1.92
CA THR A 437 40.45 -27.46 1.10
C THR A 437 39.11 -26.75 1.27
N VAL A 438 39.17 -25.44 1.21
CA VAL A 438 38.03 -24.54 1.33
C VAL A 438 38.13 -23.53 0.20
N THR A 439 36.99 -23.09 -0.31
CA THR A 439 36.92 -22.15 -1.42
C THR A 439 35.98 -21.00 -1.09
N LYS A 440 36.32 -19.79 -1.54
CA LYS A 440 35.46 -18.61 -1.40
C LYS A 440 35.55 -17.73 -2.64
N LEU A 441 34.40 -17.25 -3.11
CA LEU A 441 34.34 -16.18 -4.11
C LEU A 441 34.65 -14.84 -3.43
N VAL A 442 35.66 -14.16 -3.95
CA VAL A 442 36.11 -12.84 -3.47
C VAL A 442 35.96 -11.85 -4.61
N ARG A 443 35.34 -10.70 -4.34
CA ARG A 443 35.14 -9.65 -5.34
C ARG A 443 36.08 -8.49 -5.05
N ALA A 444 36.88 -8.17 -6.05
CA ALA A 444 37.69 -6.97 -6.11
C ALA A 444 36.93 -5.91 -6.92
N PHE A 445 36.41 -4.88 -6.25
CA PHE A 445 35.55 -3.88 -6.89
C PHE A 445 36.35 -2.93 -7.78
N GLU A 446 35.71 -2.47 -8.86
CA GLU A 446 36.28 -1.46 -9.75
C GLU A 446 36.22 -0.06 -9.14
N LEU A 447 37.13 0.81 -9.56
CA LEU A 447 37.11 2.23 -9.22
C LEU A 447 36.19 2.98 -10.20
N PRO A 448 35.56 4.09 -9.75
CA PRO A 448 34.88 5.02 -10.63
C PRO A 448 35.76 5.49 -11.80
N ILE A 449 35.16 5.72 -12.96
CA ILE A 449 35.90 6.17 -14.16
C ILE A 449 35.65 7.65 -14.38
N ILE A 450 36.68 8.45 -14.18
CA ILE A 450 36.67 9.89 -14.42
C ILE A 450 37.28 10.21 -15.79
N LEU A 451 36.52 10.89 -16.64
CA LEU A 451 36.97 11.36 -17.94
C LEU A 451 37.85 12.61 -17.76
N PRO A 452 39.11 12.62 -18.24
CA PRO A 452 40.01 13.75 -18.05
C PRO A 452 39.66 14.92 -18.98
N ASN A 453 40.24 16.09 -18.68
CA ASN A 453 40.20 17.30 -19.52
C ASN A 453 38.79 17.80 -19.84
N GLN A 454 37.85 17.63 -18.92
CA GLN A 454 36.50 18.15 -19.07
C GLN A 454 36.42 19.61 -18.62
N GLU A 455 35.44 20.32 -19.17
CA GLU A 455 35.21 21.73 -18.86
C GLU A 455 33.71 22.01 -18.64
N LEU A 456 33.43 22.80 -17.61
CA LEU A 456 32.10 23.38 -17.36
C LEU A 456 32.17 24.86 -17.74
N VAL A 457 31.41 25.24 -18.77
CA VAL A 457 31.45 26.58 -19.36
C VAL A 457 30.14 27.29 -19.08
N GLU A 458 30.19 28.40 -18.35
CA GLU A 458 29.02 29.11 -17.88
C GLU A 458 29.01 30.59 -18.32
N CYS A 459 27.83 31.20 -18.41
CA CYS A 459 27.68 32.59 -18.83
C CYS A 459 28.28 33.58 -17.82
N ASP A 460 28.97 34.57 -18.36
CA ASP A 460 29.50 35.73 -17.65
C ASP A 460 29.03 36.96 -18.41
N GLU A 461 28.12 37.72 -17.78
CA GLU A 461 27.35 38.80 -18.41
C GLU A 461 28.05 40.17 -18.32
N ASP A 462 29.06 40.33 -17.47
CA ASP A 462 29.78 41.59 -17.26
C ASP A 462 31.27 41.54 -17.66
N LEU A 463 31.74 40.38 -18.13
CA LEU A 463 33.08 40.15 -18.68
C LEU A 463 34.21 40.30 -17.65
N ASP A 464 33.94 40.15 -16.36
CA ASP A 464 34.96 40.23 -15.31
C ASP A 464 35.74 38.90 -15.12
N GLY A 465 35.28 37.82 -15.75
CA GLY A 465 35.87 36.48 -15.65
C GLY A 465 35.41 35.67 -14.45
N LEU A 466 34.45 36.19 -13.67
CA LEU A 466 33.86 35.61 -12.48
C LEU A 466 32.36 35.40 -12.70
N THR A 467 31.85 34.23 -12.34
CA THR A 467 30.42 33.93 -12.38
C THR A 467 30.08 32.81 -11.42
N THR A 468 28.78 32.60 -11.23
CA THR A 468 28.27 31.48 -10.45
C THR A 468 28.14 30.25 -11.32
N PHE A 469 28.63 29.12 -10.81
CA PHE A 469 28.53 27.79 -11.40
C PHE A 469 27.68 26.88 -10.52
N ASN A 470 26.88 26.03 -11.17
CA ASN A 470 26.41 24.80 -10.56
C ASN A 470 27.35 23.67 -10.98
N LEU A 471 28.20 23.21 -10.06
CA LEU A 471 29.22 22.20 -10.31
C LEU A 471 28.63 20.82 -10.63
N GLU A 472 27.38 20.53 -10.26
CA GLU A 472 26.69 19.27 -10.59
C GLU A 472 26.48 19.12 -12.10
N ASN A 473 26.41 20.24 -12.84
CA ASN A 473 26.22 20.22 -14.29
C ASN A 473 27.40 19.58 -15.05
N ILE A 474 28.56 19.38 -14.43
CA ILE A 474 29.69 18.66 -15.05
C ILE A 474 29.47 17.15 -15.13
N ARG A 475 28.54 16.58 -14.35
CA ARG A 475 28.40 15.12 -14.13
C ARG A 475 28.37 14.32 -15.44
N ASP A 476 27.54 14.73 -16.38
CA ASP A 476 27.35 14.05 -17.68
C ASP A 476 28.58 14.14 -18.61
N LYS A 477 29.53 15.02 -18.30
CA LYS A 477 30.82 15.16 -19.01
C LYS A 477 31.95 14.41 -18.32
N ILE A 478 32.01 14.48 -16.98
CA ILE A 478 33.14 13.94 -16.21
C ILE A 478 32.99 12.47 -15.85
N LEU A 479 31.76 11.97 -15.73
CA LEU A 479 31.49 10.55 -15.53
C LEU A 479 30.95 9.93 -16.81
N ARG A 480 30.96 8.59 -16.88
CA ARG A 480 30.28 7.87 -17.96
C ARG A 480 28.78 8.14 -17.90
N ARG A 481 28.13 8.18 -19.06
CA ARG A 481 26.68 8.40 -19.14
C ARG A 481 25.93 7.30 -18.36
N GLY A 482 25.06 7.72 -17.44
CA GLY A 482 24.27 6.82 -16.59
C GLY A 482 24.99 6.34 -15.32
N ALA A 483 26.17 6.87 -15.03
CA ALA A 483 26.93 6.50 -13.84
C ALA A 483 26.33 7.14 -12.56
N THR A 484 26.27 6.37 -11.48
CA THR A 484 25.52 6.67 -10.24
C THR A 484 26.43 7.07 -9.07
N GLU A 485 27.72 7.30 -9.32
CA GLU A 485 28.71 7.62 -8.30
C GLU A 485 28.41 8.96 -7.63
N ASN A 486 28.61 9.04 -6.32
CA ASN A 486 28.56 10.30 -5.60
C ASN A 486 29.79 11.14 -5.95
N ILE A 487 29.62 12.44 -6.20
CA ILE A 487 30.74 13.36 -6.47
C ILE A 487 30.84 14.35 -5.31
N ASP A 488 31.99 14.38 -4.66
CA ASP A 488 32.36 15.45 -3.74
C ASP A 488 33.32 16.42 -4.44
N TYR A 489 33.16 17.73 -4.23
CA TYR A 489 33.90 18.81 -4.90
C TYR A 489 34.86 19.53 -3.94
N TYR A 490 36.07 19.85 -4.42
CA TYR A 490 37.16 20.40 -3.62
C TYR A 490 37.95 21.48 -4.40
N LEU A 491 38.54 22.43 -3.67
CA LEU A 491 39.37 23.50 -4.25
C LEU A 491 40.82 23.05 -4.49
N SER A 492 41.30 22.04 -3.77
CA SER A 492 42.67 21.52 -3.88
C SER A 492 42.77 20.03 -3.54
N LEU A 493 43.87 19.39 -3.91
CA LEU A 493 44.19 18.02 -3.48
C LEU A 493 44.39 17.92 -1.95
N ASN A 494 44.85 18.99 -1.30
CA ASN A 494 44.98 19.02 0.15
C ASN A 494 43.59 18.95 0.82
N ASP A 495 42.60 19.65 0.26
CA ASP A 495 41.24 19.63 0.77
C ASP A 495 40.60 18.23 0.67
N ILE A 496 40.96 17.43 -0.35
CA ILE A 496 40.54 16.01 -0.41
C ILE A 496 41.13 15.23 0.76
N SER A 497 42.41 15.44 1.07
CA SER A 497 43.08 14.72 2.17
C SER A 497 42.54 15.08 3.56
N THR A 498 42.00 16.28 3.74
CA THR A 498 41.36 16.74 4.99
C THR A 498 39.84 16.68 4.96
N ASP A 499 39.25 16.17 3.87
CA ASP A 499 37.81 16.16 3.55
C ASP A 499 37.10 17.54 3.68
N THR A 500 37.80 18.61 3.29
CA THR A 500 37.26 19.98 3.28
C THR A 500 36.49 20.25 1.98
N LYS A 501 35.24 19.82 1.94
CA LYS A 501 34.37 19.94 0.75
C LYS A 501 33.95 21.39 0.46
N ILE A 502 33.67 21.69 -0.82
CA ILE A 502 32.95 22.91 -1.21
C ILE A 502 31.51 22.81 -0.67
N PRO A 503 31.05 23.72 0.20
CA PRO A 503 29.79 23.55 0.94
C PRO A 503 28.52 23.79 0.10
N ASN A 504 28.62 24.51 -1.01
CA ASN A 504 27.48 24.81 -1.88
C ASN A 504 27.87 24.65 -3.36
N PRO A 505 28.02 23.40 -3.84
CA PRO A 505 28.45 23.14 -5.21
C PRO A 505 27.44 23.61 -6.26
N GLU A 506 26.15 23.73 -5.91
CA GLU A 506 25.11 24.21 -6.83
C GLU A 506 25.16 25.73 -7.09
N ASN A 507 25.87 26.49 -6.23
CA ASN A 507 25.98 27.94 -6.30
C ASN A 507 27.41 28.38 -5.95
N PHE A 508 28.38 27.80 -6.65
CA PHE A 508 29.80 28.07 -6.45
C PHE A 508 30.27 29.24 -7.33
N GLN A 509 30.77 30.31 -6.73
CA GLN A 509 31.41 31.40 -7.46
C GLN A 509 32.92 31.16 -7.56
N ASN A 510 33.47 31.24 -8.78
CA ASN A 510 34.92 31.17 -8.97
C ASN A 510 35.61 32.42 -8.43
N THR A 511 36.86 32.27 -7.99
CA THR A 511 37.69 33.38 -7.48
C THR A 511 38.71 33.88 -8.50
N ILE A 512 38.98 33.08 -9.52
CA ILE A 512 39.86 33.39 -10.65
C ILE A 512 39.29 32.82 -11.94
N SER A 513 39.63 33.43 -13.08
CA SER A 513 39.28 32.90 -14.40
C SER A 513 39.98 31.56 -14.66
N ASN A 514 39.27 30.61 -15.29
CA ASN A 514 39.75 29.25 -15.61
C ASN A 514 40.19 28.44 -14.37
N GLN A 515 39.46 28.58 -13.26
CA GLN A 515 39.74 27.85 -12.03
C GLN A 515 39.60 26.33 -12.22
N GLN A 516 40.49 25.56 -11.61
CA GLN A 516 40.41 24.11 -11.57
C GLN A 516 39.63 23.67 -10.33
N ILE A 517 38.73 22.70 -10.50
CA ILE A 517 37.96 22.08 -9.42
C ILE A 517 38.34 20.60 -9.37
N PHE A 518 38.62 20.11 -8.17
CA PHE A 518 38.94 18.71 -7.93
C PHE A 518 37.70 17.97 -7.48
N ILE A 519 37.61 16.68 -7.84
CA ILE A 519 36.50 15.82 -7.46
C ILE A 519 36.98 14.51 -6.87
N LYS A 520 36.17 13.96 -5.97
CA LYS A 520 36.24 12.56 -5.52
C LYS A 520 34.94 11.88 -5.92
N ALA A 521 35.00 11.02 -6.94
CA ALA A 521 33.86 10.20 -7.34
C ALA A 521 33.88 8.91 -6.51
N THR A 522 32.76 8.52 -5.89
CA THR A 522 32.66 7.31 -5.05
C THR A 522 31.49 6.44 -5.50
N ASN A 523 31.74 5.16 -5.78
CA ASN A 523 30.68 4.21 -6.15
C ASN A 523 29.95 3.61 -4.93
N GLU A 524 28.92 2.81 -5.19
CA GLU A 524 28.12 2.14 -4.16
C GLU A 524 28.91 1.18 -3.24
N ASN A 525 30.08 0.70 -3.68
CA ASN A 525 30.95 -0.19 -2.91
C ASN A 525 31.98 0.58 -2.07
N GLY A 526 31.90 1.92 -2.04
CA GLY A 526 32.84 2.77 -1.31
C GLY A 526 34.17 3.02 -2.03
N CYS A 527 34.35 2.47 -3.23
CA CYS A 527 35.55 2.71 -4.03
C CYS A 527 35.49 4.09 -4.66
N PHE A 528 36.62 4.80 -4.63
CA PHE A 528 36.69 6.15 -5.13
C PHE A 528 37.85 6.38 -6.08
N GLU A 529 37.67 7.36 -6.97
CA GLU A 529 38.72 7.87 -7.86
C GLU A 529 38.76 9.40 -7.73
N ILE A 530 39.97 9.96 -7.88
CA ILE A 530 40.18 11.42 -7.80
C ILE A 530 40.43 11.96 -9.20
N GLY A 531 39.75 13.07 -9.51
CA GLY A 531 39.92 13.74 -10.79
C GLY A 531 39.77 15.25 -10.68
N SER A 532 39.74 15.93 -11.82
CA SER A 532 39.50 17.37 -11.86
C SER A 532 38.92 17.80 -13.21
N PHE A 533 38.32 18.98 -13.22
CA PHE A 533 37.87 19.69 -14.41
C PHE A 533 38.15 21.18 -14.28
N THR A 534 38.05 21.90 -15.40
CA THR A 534 38.19 23.36 -15.42
C THR A 534 36.83 24.03 -15.56
N ILE A 535 36.56 25.04 -14.74
CA ILE A 535 35.41 25.94 -14.92
C ILE A 535 35.84 27.14 -15.75
N ARG A 536 35.04 27.51 -16.76
CA ARG A 536 35.32 28.65 -17.66
C ARG A 536 34.11 29.55 -17.80
N THR A 537 34.38 30.83 -18.01
CA THR A 537 33.34 31.82 -18.31
C THR A 537 33.24 32.08 -19.80
N ARG A 538 32.04 32.44 -20.27
CA ARG A 538 31.77 32.80 -21.67
C ARG A 538 30.71 33.89 -21.75
N PHE A 539 30.99 34.98 -22.44
CA PHE A 539 29.98 36.00 -22.76
C PHE A 539 29.33 35.71 -24.12
N VAL A 540 28.00 35.75 -24.18
CA VAL A 540 27.23 35.62 -25.42
C VAL A 540 26.18 36.71 -25.49
N GLN A 541 26.31 37.61 -26.46
CA GLN A 541 25.36 38.69 -26.64
C GLN A 541 24.08 38.21 -27.35
N LEU A 542 22.94 38.28 -26.65
CA LEU A 542 21.62 37.94 -27.20
C LEU A 542 20.80 39.19 -27.58
N GLY A 543 20.08 39.07 -28.70
CA GLY A 543 19.11 40.06 -29.17
C GLY A 543 17.95 40.26 -28.19
N ASN A 544 17.08 41.24 -28.45
CA ASN A 544 15.93 41.52 -27.60
C ASN A 544 14.80 40.53 -27.89
N ILE A 545 14.17 40.03 -26.81
CA ILE A 545 12.98 39.18 -26.90
C ILE A 545 11.76 40.09 -26.70
N PRO A 546 10.80 40.12 -27.64
CA PRO A 546 9.56 40.87 -27.48
C PRO A 546 8.76 40.42 -26.25
N THR A 547 7.96 41.32 -25.69
CA THR A 547 7.01 40.98 -24.62
C THR A 547 6.00 39.94 -25.09
N ILE A 548 5.72 38.94 -24.26
CA ILE A 548 4.78 37.87 -24.57
C ILE A 548 3.52 38.04 -23.71
N PHE A 549 2.35 38.00 -24.35
CA PHE A 549 1.07 38.30 -23.73
C PHE A 549 0.20 37.05 -23.61
N VAL A 550 -0.57 36.96 -22.53
CA VAL A 550 -1.60 35.94 -22.33
C VAL A 550 -2.83 36.57 -21.65
N CYS A 551 -4.01 35.98 -21.81
CA CYS A 551 -5.19 36.39 -21.03
C CYS A 551 -5.17 35.77 -19.64
N GLU A 552 -5.68 36.49 -18.65
CA GLU A 552 -5.81 35.98 -17.27
C GLU A 552 -6.59 34.65 -17.22
N ASN A 553 -7.76 34.59 -17.84
CA ASN A 553 -8.61 33.40 -17.87
C ASN A 553 -8.03 32.16 -18.60
N SER A 554 -6.82 32.25 -19.17
CA SER A 554 -6.18 31.17 -19.92
C SER A 554 -5.84 29.94 -19.07
N ASP A 555 -5.74 30.10 -17.74
CA ASP A 555 -5.56 29.00 -16.80
C ASP A 555 -6.89 28.39 -16.31
N GLY A 556 -8.02 28.94 -16.75
CA GLY A 556 -9.36 28.52 -16.33
C GLY A 556 -9.82 29.12 -14.99
N ILE A 557 -9.07 30.05 -14.39
CA ILE A 557 -9.38 30.67 -13.10
C ILE A 557 -9.49 32.18 -13.27
N SER A 558 -10.67 32.72 -12.99
CA SER A 558 -10.91 34.17 -13.10
C SER A 558 -10.56 34.93 -11.82
N GLY A 559 -10.02 36.15 -11.98
CA GLY A 559 -9.76 37.10 -10.89
C GLY A 559 -8.50 36.83 -10.08
N ASN A 560 -7.58 35.98 -10.56
CA ASN A 560 -6.34 35.62 -9.88
C ASN A 560 -5.10 36.39 -10.39
N ALA A 561 -5.26 37.24 -11.43
CA ALA A 561 -4.21 37.98 -12.12
C ALA A 561 -3.05 37.12 -12.70
N LYS A 562 -3.27 35.82 -12.89
CA LYS A 562 -2.31 34.88 -13.50
C LYS A 562 -2.80 34.45 -14.86
N GLY A 563 -1.88 34.10 -15.75
CA GLY A 563 -2.21 33.46 -17.02
C GLY A 563 -1.27 32.28 -17.30
N GLN A 564 -1.73 31.34 -18.12
CA GLN A 564 -1.04 30.10 -18.43
C GLN A 564 -0.14 30.23 -19.67
N PHE A 565 1.15 30.01 -19.49
CA PHE A 565 2.17 29.99 -20.53
C PHE A 565 2.57 28.57 -20.89
N ASN A 566 2.93 28.36 -22.15
CA ASN A 566 3.40 27.07 -22.67
C ASN A 566 4.84 27.20 -23.16
N ILE A 567 5.75 26.40 -22.58
CA ILE A 567 7.19 26.42 -22.90
C ILE A 567 7.47 26.17 -24.39
N LEU A 568 6.72 25.28 -25.05
CA LEU A 568 6.90 24.99 -26.48
C LEU A 568 6.53 26.19 -27.35
N ASN A 569 5.47 26.93 -26.97
CA ASN A 569 5.08 28.15 -27.67
C ASN A 569 6.11 29.27 -27.43
N LEU A 570 6.63 29.40 -26.21
CA LEU A 570 7.71 30.34 -25.89
C LEU A 570 8.97 30.03 -26.70
N GLU A 571 9.39 28.77 -26.74
CA GLU A 571 10.55 28.32 -27.53
C GLU A 571 10.35 28.62 -29.02
N SER A 572 9.23 28.22 -29.61
CA SER A 572 8.94 28.47 -31.02
C SER A 572 8.89 29.97 -31.33
N HIS A 573 8.29 30.77 -30.44
CA HIS A 573 8.23 32.21 -30.61
C HIS A 573 9.64 32.83 -30.58
N ILE A 574 10.45 32.51 -29.56
CA ILE A 574 11.79 33.08 -29.40
C ILE A 574 12.72 32.66 -30.54
N ARG A 575 12.67 31.41 -30.99
CA ARG A 575 13.45 30.95 -32.16
C ARG A 575 13.09 31.67 -33.46
N SER A 576 11.87 32.23 -33.57
CA SER A 576 11.49 33.08 -34.72
C SER A 576 12.08 34.49 -34.64
N GLN A 577 12.46 34.94 -33.45
CA GLN A 577 12.96 36.30 -33.20
C GLN A 577 14.49 36.36 -33.10
N LEU A 578 15.13 35.29 -32.61
CA LEU A 578 16.57 35.21 -32.37
C LEU A 578 17.23 34.16 -33.27
N THR A 579 18.44 34.46 -33.75
CA THR A 579 19.29 33.50 -34.46
C THR A 579 19.94 32.53 -33.47
N ILE A 580 19.20 31.49 -33.07
CA ILE A 580 19.66 30.45 -32.14
C ILE A 580 19.96 29.16 -32.92
N PRO A 581 21.10 28.48 -32.69
CA PRO A 581 21.37 27.19 -33.33
C PRO A 581 20.28 26.15 -33.06
N ALA A 582 20.00 25.30 -34.05
CA ALA A 582 18.90 24.35 -34.00
C ALA A 582 19.07 23.27 -32.91
N ASN A 583 20.31 22.97 -32.54
CA ASN A 583 20.69 21.98 -31.54
C ASN A 583 20.89 22.56 -30.13
N SER A 584 20.76 23.88 -29.94
CA SER A 584 20.80 24.49 -28.61
C SER A 584 19.49 24.22 -27.87
N ARG A 585 19.56 24.00 -26.55
CA ARG A 585 18.41 23.83 -25.66
C ARG A 585 18.02 25.18 -25.04
N LEU A 586 16.73 25.51 -25.07
CA LEU A 586 16.18 26.68 -24.37
C LEU A 586 15.48 26.24 -23.09
N SER A 587 15.81 26.93 -21.99
CA SER A 587 15.16 26.74 -20.69
C SER A 587 14.75 28.09 -20.12
N PHE A 588 13.66 28.10 -19.34
CA PHE A 588 13.04 29.32 -18.81
C PHE A 588 13.03 29.31 -17.28
N TYR A 589 13.34 30.45 -16.67
CA TYR A 589 13.59 30.55 -15.24
C TYR A 589 12.94 31.79 -14.64
N PRO A 590 12.51 31.73 -13.36
CA PRO A 590 11.91 32.88 -12.68
C PRO A 590 12.92 33.98 -12.34
N THR A 591 14.19 33.63 -12.11
CA THR A 591 15.25 34.57 -11.71
C THR A 591 16.52 34.36 -12.53
N PHE A 592 17.39 35.38 -12.53
CA PHE A 592 18.72 35.28 -13.15
C PHE A 592 19.56 34.17 -12.52
N GLU A 593 19.58 34.09 -11.19
CA GLU A 593 20.35 33.06 -10.45
C GLU A 593 19.89 31.63 -10.81
N ASN A 594 18.59 31.42 -10.97
CA ASN A 594 18.05 30.13 -11.41
C ASN A 594 18.46 29.78 -12.84
N ALA A 595 18.47 30.77 -13.76
CA ALA A 595 19.03 30.57 -15.09
C ALA A 595 20.52 30.21 -15.00
N GLN A 596 21.30 31.03 -14.30
CA GLN A 596 22.74 30.87 -14.10
C GLN A 596 23.10 29.47 -13.61
N THR A 597 22.46 29.00 -12.54
CA THR A 597 22.70 27.67 -11.94
C THR A 597 21.92 26.52 -12.60
N SER A 598 21.03 26.84 -13.55
CA SER A 598 20.11 25.89 -14.20
C SER A 598 19.18 25.13 -13.23
N THR A 599 18.78 25.80 -12.15
CA THR A 599 17.87 25.28 -11.12
C THR A 599 16.46 25.87 -11.27
N ASN A 600 15.42 25.17 -10.79
CA ASN A 600 14.05 25.71 -10.73
C ASN A 600 13.52 26.26 -12.09
N ASN A 601 13.74 25.51 -13.18
CA ASN A 601 13.21 25.90 -14.48
C ASN A 601 11.71 25.62 -14.58
N TYR A 602 11.02 26.42 -15.38
CA TYR A 602 9.65 26.12 -15.80
C TYR A 602 9.64 24.89 -16.73
N THR A 603 8.63 24.04 -16.55
CA THR A 603 8.40 22.84 -17.39
C THR A 603 6.94 22.80 -17.85
N GLY A 604 6.71 22.35 -19.09
CA GLY A 604 5.35 22.18 -19.64
C GLY A 604 4.53 23.47 -19.68
N LEU A 605 3.39 23.46 -18.97
CA LEU A 605 2.50 24.60 -18.77
C LEU A 605 2.75 25.20 -17.38
N PHE A 606 2.80 26.52 -17.28
CA PHE A 606 2.98 27.21 -16.00
C PHE A 606 2.12 28.48 -15.94
N SER A 607 1.59 28.81 -14.76
CA SER A 607 0.74 30.00 -14.56
C SER A 607 1.43 31.03 -13.68
N GLU A 608 1.58 32.25 -14.20
CA GLU A 608 2.31 33.33 -13.54
C GLU A 608 1.62 34.67 -13.71
N THR A 609 1.92 35.61 -12.82
CA THR A 609 1.53 37.02 -12.98
C THR A 609 2.48 37.72 -13.95
N SER A 610 2.11 38.91 -14.42
CA SER A 610 3.01 39.78 -15.20
C SER A 610 4.34 40.00 -14.48
N LYS A 611 5.46 39.62 -15.09
CA LYS A 611 6.81 39.77 -14.52
C LYS A 611 7.91 39.56 -15.57
N THR A 612 9.14 39.86 -15.15
CA THR A 612 10.35 39.45 -15.87
C THR A 612 10.66 37.97 -15.60
N ILE A 613 10.97 37.22 -16.66
CA ILE A 613 11.57 35.87 -16.58
C ILE A 613 12.82 35.80 -17.44
N TYR A 614 13.60 34.72 -17.29
CA TYR A 614 14.91 34.57 -17.89
C TYR A 614 14.95 33.36 -18.82
N LEU A 615 15.45 33.57 -20.04
CA LEU A 615 15.85 32.52 -20.96
C LEU A 615 17.31 32.15 -20.69
N LYS A 616 17.63 30.86 -20.60
CA LYS A 616 19.00 30.34 -20.78
C LYS A 616 19.07 29.49 -22.04
N ILE A 617 20.10 29.74 -22.84
CA ILE A 617 20.45 28.93 -23.99
C ILE A 617 21.66 28.07 -23.60
N VAL A 618 21.56 26.77 -23.82
CA VAL A 618 22.67 25.82 -23.64
C VAL A 618 22.99 25.20 -24.98
N GLU A 619 24.24 25.31 -25.42
CA GLU A 619 24.71 24.76 -26.69
C GLU A 619 24.82 23.23 -26.66
N ALA A 620 24.99 22.60 -27.82
CA ALA A 620 25.07 21.14 -27.91
C ALA A 620 26.27 20.52 -27.17
N ASP A 621 27.34 21.29 -26.98
CA ASP A 621 28.51 20.94 -26.15
C ASP A 621 28.31 21.26 -24.66
N GLN A 622 27.07 21.60 -24.26
CA GLN A 622 26.66 22.06 -22.94
C GLN A 622 27.33 23.37 -22.47
N SER A 623 28.01 24.11 -23.35
CA SER A 623 28.49 25.45 -23.02
C SER A 623 27.35 26.45 -22.99
N CYS A 624 27.52 27.53 -22.23
CA CYS A 624 26.52 28.60 -22.21
C CYS A 624 26.39 29.28 -23.58
N GLY A 625 25.16 29.38 -24.07
CA GLY A 625 24.75 30.10 -25.28
C GLY A 625 24.13 31.47 -25.01
N GLY A 626 24.15 31.93 -23.77
CA GLY A 626 23.64 33.24 -23.34
C GLY A 626 22.45 33.15 -22.38
N ILE A 627 22.30 34.16 -21.52
CA ILE A 627 21.13 34.37 -20.67
C ILE A 627 20.45 35.69 -21.07
N LYS A 628 19.11 35.71 -21.15
CA LYS A 628 18.36 36.93 -21.52
C LYS A 628 17.08 37.08 -20.72
N ALA A 629 16.90 38.25 -20.12
CA ALA A 629 15.65 38.64 -19.48
C ALA A 629 14.61 39.10 -20.50
N PHE A 630 13.33 38.76 -20.28
CA PHE A 630 12.19 39.26 -21.07
C PHE A 630 10.92 39.33 -20.24
N GLN A 631 9.92 40.08 -20.72
CA GLN A 631 8.65 40.30 -20.03
C GLN A 631 7.59 39.30 -20.48
N ILE A 632 6.90 38.70 -19.50
CA ILE A 632 5.59 38.07 -19.69
C ILE A 632 4.52 38.96 -19.09
N VAL A 633 3.41 39.16 -19.81
CA VAL A 633 2.32 40.05 -19.41
C VAL A 633 0.99 39.31 -19.48
N VAL A 634 0.23 39.39 -18.38
CA VAL A 634 -1.13 38.88 -18.27
C VAL A 634 -2.10 40.05 -18.49
N ASN A 635 -2.88 39.99 -19.56
CA ASN A 635 -3.97 40.92 -19.84
C ASN A 635 -5.16 40.59 -18.94
N SER A 636 -5.70 41.60 -18.26
CA SER A 636 -6.87 41.45 -17.38
C SER A 636 -8.10 40.97 -18.13
N GLU A 637 -8.96 40.23 -17.44
CA GLU A 637 -10.24 39.81 -18.02
C GLU A 637 -11.15 41.02 -18.37
N PRO A 638 -11.93 40.93 -19.46
CA PRO A 638 -12.97 41.90 -19.73
C PRO A 638 -14.04 41.94 -18.63
N ILE A 639 -14.60 43.12 -18.35
CA ILE A 639 -15.46 43.39 -17.18
C ILE A 639 -16.92 42.99 -17.47
N ILE A 640 -17.57 42.28 -16.54
CA ILE A 640 -19.02 42.01 -16.58
C ILE A 640 -19.71 42.44 -15.28
N ASN A 641 -20.55 43.46 -15.38
CA ASN A 641 -21.33 44.02 -14.26
C ASN A 641 -22.81 43.60 -14.34
N LEU A 642 -23.10 42.32 -14.10
CA LEU A 642 -24.48 41.78 -14.05
C LEU A 642 -24.82 41.22 -12.66
N GLN A 643 -26.10 41.26 -12.30
CA GLN A 643 -26.65 40.56 -11.14
C GLN A 643 -26.80 39.07 -11.44
N GLU A 644 -26.90 38.25 -10.41
CA GLU A 644 -27.16 36.82 -10.56
C GLU A 644 -28.61 36.53 -10.96
N GLU A 645 -29.54 37.39 -10.54
CA GLU A 645 -30.97 37.25 -10.82
C GLU A 645 -31.62 38.60 -11.12
N TYR A 646 -32.56 38.61 -12.07
CA TYR A 646 -33.44 39.73 -12.39
C TYR A 646 -34.91 39.29 -12.36
N THR A 647 -35.79 40.14 -11.84
CA THR A 647 -37.24 39.87 -11.81
C THR A 647 -37.97 40.71 -12.85
N ILE A 648 -38.74 40.08 -13.75
CA ILE A 648 -39.59 40.75 -14.76
C ILE A 648 -41.07 40.38 -14.57
N CYS A 649 -42.00 41.21 -15.02
CA CYS A 649 -43.43 40.92 -14.92
C CYS A 649 -43.84 39.68 -15.73
N PHE A 650 -44.88 38.98 -15.25
CA PHE A 650 -45.44 37.80 -15.92
C PHE A 650 -45.88 38.10 -17.36
N ASP A 651 -46.50 39.27 -17.59
CA ASP A 651 -46.56 39.90 -18.92
C ASP A 651 -45.57 41.07 -18.99
N PRO A 652 -44.38 40.87 -19.61
CA PRO A 652 -43.36 41.90 -19.70
C PRO A 652 -43.79 43.13 -20.53
N SER A 653 -44.86 43.03 -21.33
CA SER A 653 -45.33 44.14 -22.16
C SER A 653 -46.03 45.25 -21.35
N LEU A 654 -46.46 44.93 -20.12
CA LEU A 654 -47.24 45.84 -19.27
C LEU A 654 -46.39 46.73 -18.35
N LYS A 655 -45.07 46.52 -18.31
CA LYS A 655 -44.11 47.39 -17.62
C LYS A 655 -42.95 47.75 -18.56
N PRO A 656 -42.20 48.84 -18.26
CA PRO A 656 -40.97 49.14 -18.97
C PRO A 656 -40.00 47.94 -18.89
N PRO A 657 -39.41 47.50 -20.01
CA PRO A 657 -38.54 46.34 -20.00
C PRO A 657 -37.21 46.66 -19.31
N ILE A 658 -36.64 45.67 -18.63
CA ILE A 658 -35.30 45.78 -18.05
C ILE A 658 -34.28 45.68 -19.18
N VAL A 659 -33.43 46.69 -19.30
CA VAL A 659 -32.32 46.71 -20.27
C VAL A 659 -31.01 46.50 -19.53
N LEU A 660 -30.32 45.40 -19.85
CA LEU A 660 -28.98 45.13 -19.38
C LEU A 660 -27.98 45.84 -20.27
N PHE A 661 -27.02 46.53 -19.66
CA PHE A 661 -25.97 47.25 -20.36
C PHE A 661 -24.64 46.53 -20.16
N GLY A 662 -24.04 46.03 -21.23
CA GLY A 662 -22.65 45.58 -21.20
C GLY A 662 -21.71 46.75 -20.89
N ASP A 663 -20.55 46.47 -20.29
CA ASP A 663 -19.56 47.51 -19.98
C ASP A 663 -19.02 48.17 -21.28
N ILE A 664 -18.75 49.47 -21.26
CA ILE A 664 -18.27 50.21 -22.46
C ILE A 664 -16.84 49.83 -22.84
N SER A 665 -16.06 49.30 -21.89
CA SER A 665 -14.67 48.90 -22.09
C SER A 665 -14.52 47.63 -22.94
N ASN A 666 -15.60 46.88 -23.17
CA ASN A 666 -15.60 45.69 -24.01
C ASN A 666 -15.95 46.03 -25.46
N GLU A 667 -15.36 45.30 -26.39
CA GLU A 667 -15.47 45.56 -27.83
C GLU A 667 -16.59 44.75 -28.49
N ARG A 668 -16.83 43.52 -28.01
CA ARG A 668 -17.84 42.60 -28.56
C ARG A 668 -18.61 41.89 -27.45
N PHE A 669 -19.89 41.61 -27.72
CA PHE A 669 -20.86 41.06 -26.77
C PHE A 669 -21.63 39.91 -27.42
N GLU A 670 -21.84 38.83 -26.68
CA GLU A 670 -22.65 37.69 -27.09
C GLU A 670 -23.56 37.28 -25.93
N TRP A 671 -24.85 37.58 -26.05
CA TRP A 671 -25.88 37.15 -25.11
C TRP A 671 -26.45 35.82 -25.59
N ARG A 672 -26.48 34.82 -24.70
CA ARG A 672 -26.95 33.46 -24.99
C ARG A 672 -28.09 33.06 -24.08
N ASN A 673 -28.95 32.17 -24.57
CA ASN A 673 -29.97 31.50 -23.75
C ASN A 673 -29.40 30.21 -23.10
N SER A 674 -30.24 29.50 -22.33
CA SER A 674 -29.89 28.24 -21.66
C SER A 674 -29.40 27.13 -22.59
N ASN A 675 -29.72 27.18 -23.88
CA ASN A 675 -29.25 26.22 -24.89
C ASN A 675 -27.92 26.63 -25.55
N GLY A 676 -27.29 27.71 -25.07
CA GLY A 676 -26.03 28.24 -25.61
C GLY A 676 -26.17 29.00 -26.93
N VAL A 677 -27.39 29.24 -27.43
CA VAL A 677 -27.62 29.94 -28.70
C VAL A 677 -27.48 31.45 -28.49
N ILE A 678 -26.71 32.12 -29.36
CA ILE A 678 -26.59 33.59 -29.36
C ILE A 678 -27.94 34.19 -29.77
N ILE A 679 -28.59 34.86 -28.82
CA ILE A 679 -29.86 35.55 -29.02
C ILE A 679 -29.65 37.04 -29.30
N ARG A 680 -28.48 37.60 -28.95
CA ARG A 680 -28.15 39.00 -29.20
C ARG A 680 -26.64 39.22 -29.24
N SER A 681 -26.18 40.16 -30.06
CA SER A 681 -24.76 40.57 -30.14
C SER A 681 -24.52 42.07 -29.94
N THR A 682 -25.56 42.83 -29.59
CA THR A 682 -25.43 44.25 -29.25
C THR A 682 -25.00 44.43 -27.79
N ARG A 683 -24.36 45.55 -27.48
CA ARG A 683 -23.96 45.91 -26.10
C ARG A 683 -25.11 45.87 -25.10
N ASN A 684 -26.30 46.30 -25.51
CA ASN A 684 -27.49 46.31 -24.67
C ASN A 684 -28.39 45.12 -25.00
N PHE A 685 -29.00 44.53 -23.98
CA PHE A 685 -29.91 43.40 -24.10
C PHE A 685 -31.19 43.64 -23.29
N VAL A 686 -32.35 43.40 -23.92
CA VAL A 686 -33.66 43.66 -23.32
C VAL A 686 -34.23 42.34 -22.81
N LEU A 687 -34.52 42.28 -21.51
CA LEU A 687 -35.14 41.10 -20.91
C LEU A 687 -36.63 41.07 -21.25
N SER A 688 -37.06 39.99 -21.91
CA SER A 688 -38.43 39.78 -22.37
C SER A 688 -38.96 38.38 -22.12
N ALA A 689 -38.14 37.50 -21.55
CA ALA A 689 -38.51 36.14 -21.21
C ALA A 689 -37.78 35.71 -19.94
N VAL A 690 -38.45 34.85 -19.15
CA VAL A 690 -37.85 34.15 -18.01
C VAL A 690 -36.95 33.02 -18.49
N GLY A 691 -35.93 32.67 -17.71
CA GLY A 691 -34.99 31.60 -18.03
C GLY A 691 -33.57 31.89 -17.58
N GLU A 692 -32.65 31.02 -17.97
CA GLU A 692 -31.21 31.22 -17.79
C GLU A 692 -30.58 31.82 -19.03
N PHE A 693 -29.67 32.76 -18.80
CA PHE A 693 -28.95 33.48 -19.83
C PHE A 693 -27.46 33.60 -19.47
N SER A 694 -26.63 33.85 -20.47
CA SER A 694 -25.25 34.23 -20.26
C SER A 694 -24.83 35.39 -21.15
N LEU A 695 -23.84 36.14 -20.69
CA LEU A 695 -23.14 37.16 -21.45
C LEU A 695 -21.68 36.76 -21.58
N THR A 696 -21.19 36.59 -22.80
CA THR A 696 -19.76 36.55 -23.11
C THR A 696 -19.34 37.89 -23.70
N VAL A 697 -18.27 38.48 -23.17
CA VAL A 697 -17.68 39.74 -23.65
C VAL A 697 -16.24 39.52 -24.10
N TYR A 698 -15.80 40.33 -25.07
CA TYR A 698 -14.44 40.28 -25.61
C TYR A 698 -13.80 41.67 -25.57
N LYS A 699 -12.49 41.71 -25.30
CA LYS A 699 -11.67 42.92 -25.34
C LYS A 699 -10.30 42.57 -25.92
N THR A 700 -9.85 43.34 -26.90
CA THR A 700 -8.50 43.21 -27.46
C THR A 700 -7.54 44.10 -26.69
N GLU A 701 -6.47 43.52 -26.15
CA GLU A 701 -5.38 44.25 -25.49
C GLU A 701 -4.05 43.64 -25.91
N ASN A 702 -3.05 44.46 -26.24
CA ASN A 702 -1.75 44.00 -26.72
C ASN A 702 -1.83 43.02 -27.92
N ASN A 703 -2.77 43.27 -28.84
CA ASN A 703 -3.08 42.41 -30.00
C ASN A 703 -3.56 40.99 -29.64
N LEU A 704 -4.01 40.76 -28.39
CA LEU A 704 -4.61 39.51 -27.94
C LEU A 704 -6.06 39.77 -27.51
N GLU A 705 -7.01 39.03 -28.08
CA GLU A 705 -8.43 39.11 -27.70
C GLU A 705 -8.68 38.20 -26.49
N CYS A 706 -9.05 38.81 -25.36
CA CYS A 706 -9.43 38.11 -24.14
C CYS A 706 -10.96 38.11 -23.97
N SER A 707 -11.50 37.07 -23.33
CA SER A 707 -12.94 36.91 -23.15
C SER A 707 -13.32 36.62 -21.69
N ASN A 708 -14.49 37.07 -21.26
CA ASN A 708 -15.09 36.70 -19.98
C ASN A 708 -16.55 36.26 -20.18
N THR A 709 -17.07 35.33 -19.38
CA THR A 709 -18.46 34.87 -19.45
C THR A 709 -19.12 34.86 -18.08
N LYS A 710 -20.33 35.44 -17.97
CA LYS A 710 -21.16 35.38 -16.75
C LYS A 710 -22.57 34.89 -17.06
N THR A 711 -23.07 33.98 -16.22
CA THR A 711 -24.45 33.46 -16.24
C THR A 711 -25.34 34.22 -15.27
N PHE A 712 -26.63 34.38 -15.60
CA PHE A 712 -27.65 34.98 -14.74
C PHE A 712 -29.05 34.42 -15.04
N ARG A 713 -29.98 34.56 -14.10
CA ARG A 713 -31.37 34.07 -14.21
C ARG A 713 -32.37 35.22 -14.29
N VAL A 714 -33.48 34.98 -14.99
CA VAL A 714 -34.62 35.89 -15.06
C VAL A 714 -35.89 35.17 -14.56
N VAL A 715 -36.57 35.75 -13.58
CA VAL A 715 -37.73 35.16 -12.88
C VAL A 715 -38.93 36.10 -12.86
N ASN A 716 -40.12 35.57 -12.54
CA ASN A 716 -41.32 36.37 -12.27
C ASN A 716 -41.44 36.68 -10.76
N PRO A 717 -42.18 37.74 -10.36
CA PRO A 717 -42.56 37.96 -8.98
C PRO A 717 -43.35 36.78 -8.40
N ASN A 718 -43.33 36.63 -7.08
CA ASN A 718 -44.18 35.68 -6.37
C ASN A 718 -45.67 36.09 -6.48
N PRO A 719 -46.62 35.14 -6.53
CA PRO A 719 -48.05 35.46 -6.50
C PRO A 719 -48.49 36.08 -5.15
N PRO A 720 -49.63 36.80 -5.12
CA PRO A 720 -50.22 37.30 -3.88
C PRO A 720 -50.80 36.16 -3.02
N GLU A 721 -51.11 36.44 -1.76
CA GLU A 721 -51.69 35.47 -0.82
C GLU A 721 -52.97 35.97 -0.15
N PHE A 722 -53.94 35.09 0.09
CA PHE A 722 -55.14 35.44 0.87
C PHE A 722 -54.78 35.62 2.35
N SER A 723 -54.95 36.85 2.86
CA SER A 723 -54.70 37.21 4.26
C SER A 723 -55.89 36.81 5.14
N GLU A 724 -57.08 37.32 4.81
CA GLU A 724 -58.31 37.06 5.56
C GLU A 724 -59.51 37.06 4.62
N ILE A 725 -60.50 36.19 4.88
CA ILE A 725 -61.79 36.22 4.21
C ILE A 725 -62.88 36.12 5.27
N LEU A 726 -63.67 37.17 5.41
CA LEU A 726 -64.78 37.23 6.36
C LEU A 726 -66.10 37.14 5.61
N VAL A 727 -66.94 36.17 6.01
CA VAL A 727 -68.28 36.01 5.46
C VAL A 727 -69.30 36.47 6.50
N ASN A 728 -70.00 37.56 6.22
CA ASN A 728 -71.05 38.09 7.08
C ASN A 728 -72.44 37.86 6.48
N THR A 729 -73.17 36.93 7.09
CA THR A 729 -74.59 36.69 6.80
C THR A 729 -75.48 37.72 7.48
N GLU A 730 -76.27 38.46 6.70
CA GLU A 730 -77.31 39.37 7.21
C GLU A 730 -78.74 38.83 7.02
N ASP A 731 -79.10 38.41 5.80
CA ASP A 731 -80.37 37.76 5.46
C ASP A 731 -80.24 36.89 4.20
N GLU A 732 -81.35 36.41 3.64
CA GLU A 732 -81.35 35.53 2.44
C GLU A 732 -80.68 36.17 1.22
N THR A 733 -80.68 37.50 1.09
CA THR A 733 -80.27 38.21 -0.15
C THR A 733 -79.12 39.20 0.03
N ASN A 734 -78.84 39.66 1.25
CA ASN A 734 -77.91 40.76 1.52
C ASN A 734 -76.61 40.31 2.21
N ASN A 735 -76.05 39.15 1.85
CA ASN A 735 -74.80 38.67 2.46
C ASN A 735 -73.58 39.46 1.95
N ILE A 736 -72.54 39.53 2.79
CA ILE A 736 -71.32 40.28 2.53
C ILE A 736 -70.10 39.35 2.64
N ILE A 737 -69.15 39.46 1.70
CA ILE A 737 -67.82 38.83 1.80
C ILE A 737 -66.76 39.94 1.78
N ASP A 738 -65.98 40.05 2.85
CA ASP A 738 -64.78 40.89 2.91
C ASP A 738 -63.55 40.04 2.62
N VAL A 739 -62.74 40.45 1.65
CA VAL A 739 -61.50 39.76 1.24
C VAL A 739 -60.32 40.68 1.48
N LEU A 740 -59.27 40.18 2.15
CA LEU A 740 -58.00 40.86 2.36
C LEU A 740 -56.85 40.01 1.78
N ILE A 741 -55.90 40.67 1.12
CA ILE A 741 -54.77 40.07 0.40
C ILE A 741 -53.46 40.63 0.93
N ASN A 742 -52.48 39.74 1.09
CA ASN A 742 -51.09 40.10 1.30
C ASN A 742 -50.40 40.06 -0.07
N GLY A 743 -50.03 41.23 -0.56
CA GLY A 743 -49.41 41.39 -1.87
C GLY A 743 -48.86 42.79 -2.03
N ASN A 744 -47.92 42.96 -2.96
CA ASN A 744 -47.18 44.21 -3.15
C ASN A 744 -47.72 45.06 -4.32
N SER A 745 -48.83 44.64 -4.94
CA SER A 745 -49.51 45.36 -6.01
C SER A 745 -50.91 45.82 -5.59
N ASN A 746 -51.68 46.35 -6.53
CA ASN A 746 -53.12 46.51 -6.37
C ASN A 746 -53.84 45.37 -7.09
N TYR A 747 -54.90 44.88 -6.47
CA TYR A 747 -55.63 43.72 -6.96
C TYR A 747 -57.06 44.07 -7.31
N GLU A 748 -57.57 43.36 -8.31
CA GLU A 748 -58.99 43.30 -8.62
C GLU A 748 -59.55 41.93 -8.20
N PHE A 749 -60.82 41.94 -7.82
CA PHE A 749 -61.51 40.81 -7.21
C PHE A 749 -62.75 40.46 -8.01
N SER A 750 -63.05 39.17 -8.13
CA SER A 750 -64.24 38.69 -8.85
C SER A 750 -64.85 37.46 -8.17
N LEU A 751 -66.17 37.27 -8.31
CA LEU A 751 -66.87 36.03 -7.93
C LEU A 751 -67.17 35.10 -9.11
N ASP A 752 -67.07 35.59 -10.34
CA ASP A 752 -67.42 34.85 -11.57
C ASP A 752 -66.21 34.66 -12.51
N ASN A 753 -65.04 35.19 -12.15
CA ASN A 753 -63.81 35.23 -12.95
C ASN A 753 -63.95 35.97 -14.29
N ILE A 754 -64.99 36.79 -14.45
CA ILE A 754 -65.27 37.55 -15.66
C ILE A 754 -65.32 39.03 -15.33
N ASN A 755 -66.12 39.40 -14.33
CA ASN A 755 -66.31 40.76 -13.88
C ASN A 755 -65.45 41.02 -12.66
N PHE A 756 -64.37 41.78 -12.85
CA PHE A 756 -63.43 42.15 -11.79
C PHE A 756 -63.71 43.58 -11.31
N SER A 757 -63.58 43.79 -10.00
CA SER A 757 -63.82 45.07 -9.34
C SER A 757 -62.84 45.26 -8.17
N GLY A 758 -62.62 46.52 -7.78
CA GLY A 758 -61.65 46.87 -6.75
C GLY A 758 -60.31 47.34 -7.32
N ASN A 759 -59.49 47.93 -6.46
CA ASN A 759 -58.15 48.43 -6.79
C ASN A 759 -57.37 48.63 -5.48
N GLY A 760 -56.90 47.53 -4.91
CA GLY A 760 -56.17 47.55 -3.64
C GLY A 760 -56.02 46.16 -3.04
N ASN A 761 -55.66 46.09 -1.75
CA ASN A 761 -55.42 44.84 -1.04
C ASN A 761 -56.66 44.29 -0.33
N SER A 762 -57.82 44.92 -0.51
CA SER A 762 -59.08 44.40 0.00
C SER A 762 -60.25 44.77 -0.88
N TYR A 763 -61.30 43.96 -0.80
CA TYR A 763 -62.57 44.23 -1.47
C TYR A 763 -63.74 43.59 -0.73
N THR A 764 -64.86 44.30 -0.72
CA THR A 764 -66.11 43.85 -0.09
C THR A 764 -67.14 43.57 -1.18
N PHE A 765 -67.54 42.31 -1.30
CA PHE A 765 -68.70 41.92 -2.11
C PHE A 765 -69.97 42.06 -1.28
N SER A 766 -70.97 42.77 -1.80
CA SER A 766 -72.31 42.90 -1.21
C SER A 766 -73.36 42.18 -2.05
N ASN A 767 -74.53 41.92 -1.45
CA ASN A 767 -75.64 41.18 -2.08
C ASN A 767 -75.22 39.81 -2.61
N VAL A 768 -74.36 39.12 -1.85
CA VAL A 768 -73.84 37.82 -2.24
C VAL A 768 -74.90 36.76 -2.00
N ALA A 769 -75.21 35.99 -3.04
CA ALA A 769 -76.15 34.88 -2.93
C ALA A 769 -75.64 33.81 -1.95
N ALA A 770 -76.55 33.27 -1.14
CA ALA A 770 -76.22 32.15 -0.26
C ALA A 770 -75.82 30.91 -1.10
N GLY A 771 -74.77 30.22 -0.69
CA GLY A 771 -74.15 29.10 -1.41
C GLY A 771 -72.61 29.16 -1.38
N LEU A 772 -71.95 28.27 -2.14
CA LEU A 772 -70.50 28.32 -2.35
C LEU A 772 -70.14 29.44 -3.34
N GLN A 773 -69.17 30.26 -2.96
CA GLN A 773 -68.68 31.39 -3.75
C GLN A 773 -67.17 31.26 -3.96
N THR A 774 -66.68 31.35 -5.21
CA THR A 774 -65.24 31.35 -5.51
C THR A 774 -64.77 32.76 -5.77
N ILE A 775 -63.80 33.20 -4.97
CA ILE A 775 -63.16 34.51 -5.08
C ILE A 775 -61.93 34.35 -5.96
N PHE A 776 -61.84 35.13 -7.02
CA PHE A 776 -60.66 35.26 -7.89
C PHE A 776 -60.00 36.59 -7.62
N VAL A 777 -58.68 36.60 -7.53
CA VAL A 777 -57.88 37.80 -7.29
C VAL A 777 -56.75 37.84 -8.29
N ARG A 778 -56.69 38.92 -9.06
CA ARG A 778 -55.62 39.16 -10.03
C ARG A 778 -54.98 40.51 -9.80
N ASP A 779 -53.70 40.59 -10.08
CA ASP A 779 -52.98 41.86 -10.12
C ASP A 779 -53.51 42.72 -11.29
N VAL A 780 -53.82 43.99 -11.02
CA VAL A 780 -54.25 44.98 -12.01
C VAL A 780 -53.22 45.09 -13.14
N ASN A 781 -51.93 44.96 -12.82
CA ASN A 781 -50.84 45.07 -13.80
C ASN A 781 -50.48 43.75 -14.47
N SER A 782 -51.12 42.62 -14.11
CA SER A 782 -50.76 41.26 -14.56
C SER A 782 -49.26 40.94 -14.44
N CYS A 783 -48.58 41.52 -13.46
CA CYS A 783 -47.18 41.24 -13.14
C CYS A 783 -47.02 40.01 -12.24
N GLU A 784 -48.06 39.71 -11.47
CA GLU A 784 -48.15 38.53 -10.59
C GLU A 784 -49.19 37.53 -11.12
N GLN A 785 -49.06 36.26 -10.74
CA GLN A 785 -50.01 35.22 -11.15
C GLN A 785 -51.35 35.34 -10.38
N GLN A 786 -52.47 35.13 -11.08
CA GLN A 786 -53.81 35.12 -10.49
C GLN A 786 -53.99 33.99 -9.46
N ILE A 787 -54.67 34.29 -8.35
CA ILE A 787 -55.02 33.33 -7.28
C ILE A 787 -56.54 33.21 -7.13
N GLN A 788 -57.02 32.14 -6.48
CA GLN A 788 -58.45 31.92 -6.21
C GLN A 788 -58.71 31.14 -4.91
N ARG A 789 -59.87 31.36 -4.28
CA ARG A 789 -60.31 30.62 -3.08
C ARG A 789 -61.83 30.53 -2.97
N THR A 790 -62.36 29.37 -2.60
CA THR A 790 -63.80 29.14 -2.42
C THR A 790 -64.21 29.28 -0.94
N VAL A 791 -65.34 29.95 -0.68
CA VAL A 791 -65.93 30.15 0.66
C VAL A 791 -67.42 29.84 0.68
N SER A 792 -67.94 29.52 1.87
CA SER A 792 -69.35 29.16 2.10
C SER A 792 -70.14 30.34 2.67
N VAL A 793 -71.22 30.74 1.99
CA VAL A 793 -72.13 31.81 2.45
C VAL A 793 -73.48 31.21 2.83
N ILE A 794 -73.91 31.38 4.08
CA ILE A 794 -75.24 30.97 4.54
C ILE A 794 -76.18 32.18 4.58
N GLY A 795 -77.48 31.98 4.40
CA GLY A 795 -78.52 33.03 4.49
C GLY A 795 -79.72 32.57 5.32
N TYR A 796 -80.58 33.47 5.82
CA TYR A 796 -81.83 33.09 6.49
C TYR A 796 -82.87 34.22 6.43
N ASN A 797 -84.15 33.87 6.57
CA ASN A 797 -85.24 34.84 6.53
C ASN A 797 -85.39 35.53 7.89
N LYS A 798 -85.53 36.86 7.91
CA LYS A 798 -85.70 37.64 9.16
C LYS A 798 -87.10 37.50 9.77
N TYR A 799 -88.08 37.04 8.99
CA TYR A 799 -89.44 36.76 9.46
C TYR A 799 -90.06 35.65 8.62
N PHE A 800 -91.11 35.02 9.14
CA PHE A 800 -91.91 34.05 8.41
C PHE A 800 -93.39 34.09 8.88
N THR A 801 -94.31 33.68 8.02
CA THR A 801 -95.77 33.81 8.16
C THR A 801 -96.45 32.48 7.87
N PRO A 802 -96.58 31.56 8.85
CA PRO A 802 -97.20 30.25 8.64
C PRO A 802 -98.73 30.35 8.56
N ASN A 803 -99.23 30.84 7.42
CA ASN A 803 -100.66 31.03 7.11
C ASN A 803 -101.16 30.04 6.04
N GLY A 804 -100.28 29.25 5.42
CA GLY A 804 -100.60 28.23 4.43
C GLY A 804 -100.79 28.75 3.01
N ASP A 805 -100.28 29.95 2.68
CA ASP A 805 -100.35 30.52 1.32
C ASP A 805 -99.20 30.08 0.39
N GLY A 806 -98.25 29.30 0.91
CA GLY A 806 -97.07 28.81 0.19
C GLY A 806 -95.86 29.76 0.25
N ILE A 807 -95.99 30.93 0.89
CA ILE A 807 -94.96 31.97 0.95
C ILE A 807 -94.50 32.14 2.40
N ASN A 808 -93.20 31.88 2.66
CA ASN A 808 -92.61 31.99 3.99
C ASN A 808 -93.38 31.22 5.09
N ASP A 809 -94.00 30.09 4.74
CA ASP A 809 -94.70 29.23 5.70
C ASP A 809 -93.75 28.53 6.66
N PHE A 810 -92.49 28.34 6.27
CA PHE A 810 -91.45 27.69 7.06
C PHE A 810 -90.21 28.57 7.19
N TRP A 811 -89.62 28.56 8.37
CA TRP A 811 -88.33 29.19 8.62
C TRP A 811 -87.18 28.18 8.53
N ASN A 812 -86.15 28.47 7.73
CA ASN A 812 -84.95 27.64 7.55
C ASN A 812 -83.72 28.47 7.13
N ILE A 813 -82.52 27.88 7.22
CA ILE A 813 -81.27 28.42 6.70
C ILE A 813 -81.13 28.05 5.21
N LYS A 814 -80.65 29.01 4.41
CA LYS A 814 -80.48 28.96 2.95
C LYS A 814 -79.00 28.88 2.58
N GLY A 815 -78.72 28.43 1.36
CA GLY A 815 -77.36 28.26 0.84
C GLY A 815 -76.67 26.99 1.33
N LEU A 816 -77.42 26.05 1.90
CA LEU A 816 -76.93 24.77 2.38
C LEU A 816 -77.52 23.64 1.54
N ASP A 817 -76.64 22.72 1.12
CA ASP A 817 -77.01 21.52 0.37
C ASP A 817 -76.14 20.33 0.80
N SER A 818 -76.66 19.12 0.64
CA SER A 818 -75.99 17.88 1.03
C SER A 818 -74.76 17.55 0.17
N ASN A 819 -74.59 18.17 -1.00
CA ASN A 819 -73.40 18.02 -1.83
C ASN A 819 -72.25 18.94 -1.37
N SER A 820 -72.52 20.00 -0.62
CA SER A 820 -71.51 20.98 -0.19
C SER A 820 -71.19 20.90 1.31
N PHE A 821 -72.12 20.39 2.13
CA PHE A 821 -72.00 20.34 3.60
C PHE A 821 -72.22 18.93 4.15
N LYS A 822 -71.52 18.58 5.24
CA LYS A 822 -71.60 17.27 5.91
C LYS A 822 -72.77 17.17 6.88
N SER A 823 -73.03 18.23 7.64
CA SER A 823 -74.11 18.23 8.62
C SER A 823 -74.69 19.62 8.84
N ILE A 824 -75.96 19.64 9.20
CA ILE A 824 -76.71 20.81 9.66
C ILE A 824 -77.29 20.47 11.02
N ASN A 825 -77.10 21.37 11.99
CA ASN A 825 -77.79 21.31 13.26
C ASN A 825 -78.22 22.72 13.65
N VAL A 826 -79.50 23.04 13.42
CA VAL A 826 -80.11 24.29 13.82
C VAL A 826 -81.05 24.02 14.98
N SER A 827 -80.90 24.76 16.06
CA SER A 827 -81.84 24.76 17.18
C SER A 827 -82.53 26.11 17.24
N ILE A 828 -83.85 26.09 17.41
CA ILE A 828 -84.71 27.27 17.51
C ILE A 828 -85.25 27.37 18.93
N PHE A 829 -85.24 28.58 19.49
CA PHE A 829 -85.50 28.86 20.89
C PHE A 829 -86.58 29.93 21.06
N ASP A 830 -87.40 29.78 22.12
CA ASP A 830 -88.28 30.85 22.60
C ASP A 830 -87.53 31.93 23.41
N ARG A 831 -88.25 32.97 23.84
CA ARG A 831 -87.70 34.10 24.63
C ARG A 831 -87.12 33.71 26.00
N TYR A 832 -87.37 32.50 26.49
CA TYR A 832 -86.85 32.00 27.76
C TYR A 832 -85.66 31.05 27.55
N GLY A 833 -85.22 30.85 26.31
CA GLY A 833 -84.12 29.95 25.96
C GLY A 833 -84.51 28.48 25.85
N LYS A 834 -85.81 28.16 25.80
CA LYS A 834 -86.28 26.79 25.60
C LYS A 834 -86.23 26.42 24.12
N VAL A 835 -85.64 25.27 23.79
CA VAL A 835 -85.68 24.71 22.43
C VAL A 835 -87.11 24.33 22.08
N ILE A 836 -87.61 24.89 20.98
CA ILE A 836 -88.96 24.63 20.45
C ILE A 836 -88.93 23.85 19.14
N HIS A 837 -87.83 23.90 18.40
CA HIS A 837 -87.68 23.11 17.17
C HIS A 837 -86.21 22.89 16.84
N SER A 838 -85.91 21.83 16.10
CA SER A 838 -84.56 21.55 15.61
C SER A 838 -84.60 21.09 14.15
N ILE A 839 -83.67 21.61 13.35
CA ILE A 839 -83.46 21.23 11.94
C ILE A 839 -82.12 20.52 11.86
N THR A 840 -82.16 19.20 11.66
CA THR A 840 -80.96 18.36 11.64
C THR A 840 -80.71 17.67 10.30
N ASP A 841 -81.54 17.97 9.29
CA ASP A 841 -81.45 17.39 7.95
C ASP A 841 -81.67 18.47 6.88
N PHE A 842 -80.96 18.33 5.76
CA PHE A 842 -80.98 19.27 4.64
C PHE A 842 -82.29 19.22 3.84
N THR A 843 -83.09 18.15 3.97
CA THR A 843 -84.39 18.03 3.28
C THR A 843 -85.57 18.60 4.07
N SER A 844 -85.33 19.05 5.31
CA SER A 844 -86.37 19.67 6.13
C SER A 844 -86.89 20.95 5.48
N LEU A 845 -88.22 21.10 5.42
CA LEU A 845 -88.86 22.35 5.01
C LEU A 845 -88.57 23.49 6.01
N GLY A 846 -88.27 23.16 7.26
CA GLY A 846 -88.01 24.10 8.34
C GLY A 846 -89.11 24.10 9.40
N TRP A 847 -89.14 25.16 10.20
CA TRP A 847 -90.10 25.30 11.31
C TRP A 847 -91.34 26.09 10.90
N ASP A 848 -92.53 25.56 11.20
CA ASP A 848 -93.86 26.10 10.84
C ASP A 848 -94.50 26.99 11.93
N GLY A 849 -93.75 27.33 12.98
CA GLY A 849 -94.26 28.17 14.06
C GLY A 849 -95.13 27.44 15.10
N SER A 850 -95.15 26.11 15.10
CA SER A 850 -95.87 25.28 16.09
C SER A 850 -94.93 24.60 17.10
N PHE A 851 -95.44 24.28 18.30
CA PHE A 851 -94.75 23.44 19.29
C PHE A 851 -95.72 22.45 19.92
N ASN A 852 -95.40 21.15 19.86
CA ASN A 852 -96.25 20.04 20.33
C ASN A 852 -97.70 20.13 19.80
N GLY A 853 -97.86 20.47 18.51
CA GLY A 853 -99.16 20.57 17.84
C GLY A 853 -99.99 21.80 18.18
N LYS A 854 -99.44 22.78 18.92
CA LYS A 854 -100.08 24.07 19.19
C LYS A 854 -99.32 25.21 18.54
N ASN A 855 -100.05 26.17 17.97
CA ASN A 855 -99.46 27.38 17.42
C ASN A 855 -98.82 28.19 18.55
N LEU A 856 -97.57 28.57 18.34
CA LEU A 856 -96.87 29.49 19.22
C LEU A 856 -97.24 30.95 18.89
N PRO A 857 -97.21 31.85 19.89
CA PRO A 857 -97.63 33.23 19.72
C PRO A 857 -96.69 34.01 18.79
N GLU A 858 -97.22 35.07 18.19
CA GLU A 858 -96.41 36.06 17.49
C GLU A 858 -95.33 36.64 18.41
N ASN A 859 -94.08 36.38 18.06
CA ASN A 859 -92.93 36.81 18.84
C ASN A 859 -91.64 36.74 18.02
N ASN A 860 -90.58 37.26 18.61
CA ASN A 860 -89.22 36.96 18.17
C ASN A 860 -88.78 35.60 18.71
N TYR A 861 -88.10 34.87 17.85
CA TYR A 861 -87.46 33.60 18.12
C TYR A 861 -85.99 33.71 17.76
N TRP A 862 -85.17 32.88 18.41
CA TRP A 862 -83.73 32.87 18.19
C TRP A 862 -83.32 31.52 17.64
N PHE A 863 -82.30 31.51 16.80
CA PHE A 863 -81.68 30.27 16.37
C PHE A 863 -80.20 30.28 16.71
N LYS A 864 -79.67 29.06 16.86
CA LYS A 864 -78.25 28.77 16.82
C LYS A 864 -78.05 27.62 15.85
N SER A 865 -77.14 27.80 14.90
CA SER A 865 -76.75 26.78 13.93
C SER A 865 -75.30 26.39 14.12
N GLU A 866 -75.05 25.09 14.05
CA GLU A 866 -73.74 24.48 13.95
C GLU A 866 -73.75 23.63 12.67
N ILE A 867 -72.99 24.07 11.67
CA ILE A 867 -72.95 23.47 10.33
C ILE A 867 -71.51 23.05 10.06
N ILE A 868 -71.32 21.84 9.54
CA ILE A 868 -69.99 21.33 9.20
C ILE A 868 -69.91 21.24 7.68
N ASP A 869 -68.94 21.95 7.08
CA ASP A 869 -68.67 21.84 5.64
C ASP A 869 -67.95 20.52 5.29
N LYS A 870 -67.72 20.25 4.00
CA LYS A 870 -67.01 19.03 3.58
C LYS A 870 -65.57 18.91 4.09
N ASN A 871 -64.94 20.00 4.51
CA ASN A 871 -63.57 20.06 5.00
C ASN A 871 -63.49 20.03 6.54
N ASP A 872 -64.59 19.66 7.21
CA ASP A 872 -64.72 19.60 8.68
C ASP A 872 -64.62 20.98 9.37
N ASN A 873 -64.79 22.09 8.64
CA ASN A 873 -64.86 23.41 9.26
C ASN A 873 -66.23 23.62 9.90
N LEU A 874 -66.22 24.03 11.16
CA LEU A 874 -67.42 24.30 11.93
C LEU A 874 -67.87 25.76 11.75
N ILE A 875 -68.98 25.95 11.05
CA ILE A 875 -69.65 27.24 10.87
C ILE A 875 -70.70 27.40 11.97
N LYS A 876 -70.50 28.38 12.85
CA LYS A 876 -71.46 28.75 13.89
C LYS A 876 -72.14 30.06 13.54
N LYS A 877 -73.47 30.08 13.58
CA LYS A 877 -74.24 31.32 13.46
C LYS A 877 -75.36 31.32 14.47
N SER A 878 -75.68 32.50 14.95
CA SER A 878 -76.86 32.74 15.78
C SER A 878 -77.51 34.03 15.35
N GLY A 879 -78.82 34.09 15.45
CA GLY A 879 -79.58 35.29 15.10
C GLY A 879 -80.99 35.17 15.64
N ASN A 880 -81.79 36.19 15.37
CA ASN A 880 -83.22 36.21 15.67
C ASN A 880 -84.04 36.43 14.41
N PHE A 881 -85.28 35.95 14.46
CA PHE A 881 -86.28 36.14 13.42
C PHE A 881 -87.66 36.27 14.05
N SER A 882 -88.60 36.87 13.35
CA SER A 882 -89.96 37.09 13.85
C SER A 882 -90.95 36.06 13.26
N LEU A 883 -91.73 35.42 14.13
CA LEU A 883 -92.94 34.70 13.73
C LEU A 883 -94.10 35.71 13.69
N ILE A 884 -94.69 35.89 12.53
CA ILE A 884 -95.83 36.79 12.31
C ILE A 884 -97.05 35.92 11.98
N ARG A 885 -98.18 36.20 12.62
CA ARG A 885 -99.48 35.62 12.29
C ARG A 885 -100.43 36.80 12.02
N ASN A 886 -101.45 36.56 11.20
CA ASN A 886 -102.48 37.54 10.87
C ASN A 886 -103.84 36.95 11.22
#